data_AF-A0A355WF62-F1
#
_entry.id   AF-A0A355WF62-F1
#
_cell.length_a   1.000
_cell.length_b   1.000
_cell.length_c   1.000
_cell.angle_alpha   90.00
_cell.angle_beta   90.00
_cell.angle_gamma   90.00
#
_symmetry.space_group_name_H-M   'P 1'
#
loop_
_entity.id
_entity.type
_entity.pdbx_description
1 polymer ?
#
loop_
_entity_poly.entity_id
_entity_poly.type
_entity_poly.pdbx_seq_one_letter_code
_entity_poly.pdbx_strand_id
1 'polypeptide(L)'
;MGKLFSYKNRPMHLGAFPLEKLARVDRADLSEIPLMEPVSFRRPEHPASLVNAMQEYQAMLDATREGMVKKERGVIPDNPTDRANHMKAFGYYCDSSMVGTCEIPAETWLDQALKNPDVDRLAHKLQTLQPKTFAAGIDVILANLRENLKTPPAPCVHHSHAVVFLTEYLRDPQKDEPGCDWLHDAQAQRACLRGAETAITISSYIRSLGREARAHSAAASDVHLGKLAVAAGLATWENGQLTNPLLGTPFGIVAITTTLEMTPDLPLAKGQKPGLSWKTGLGTHAKNALNRDPYQSRKYKDGPLPFETLKRVDKPTTYIDEANVARVAKRANMFARALFGDLGPATQEATKNGNYVRKSASAFAFRPSLGAFTVLQDGDANPQIDPATTDAARNANNLKAALYFLGMDAVGLSRCPDWVYYSHNAAGEVLDPYHKNAVSMIVDQGHETMDGASGDDWIACAQSMRAYLRFSLIGGVLAQQLRNLGYTARVHSVMDDEVLHPPLLLLAGLGAVSRIGEVILHPLLGPRLKSGVVTTDMPMSFDKPIDFGLQKFCEACNKCARECPSGAITAGPKLMFNGYEIWKSDSSRCTTYRVSQKNGAMCGRCMKTCPWNLEGIFAEKPFRWAAMNAPFTAKALTKLDDMLGNGEVNAVKKWWWDLEMENEGPYQPSQYEVNNRALSKDLDLKYEDQTLAVYPAPLAPPPFAWPYPIDREKGIEAYENMISADEHKKRRAEGLPPEHVYTSDTLEVPVIRAVLSKVEHMTPDVAKYEFSMPDGSDMPPVTAGAHIDVVVAPEFFRQYSLSGDPADRSKYQIAVLREDTGKGGSKLMHRIFAEGRMVFISKPLNHFPLAEDVSKTYLMGGGIGITPMIAMAHRLHAIRADFAMHYSCSKQANAGFLDDLENMPWKDRVHLHFSDKGSRADLGKTLQYQTGAHVYTCGPDIYMQSVIAAAEAAGFPEDNRHLEYFTTPELPDYVNHEFTLKLARSGREFHVPADKSATDVLIENGIKIDVKCSDGICGVCKCGLIAGDVEHRDYVLSKKQRQNQVILCQSRAVEAGGIVEVDL
;
A
#
# COMPACT_ATOMS: atom_id res chain seq x y z
N MET A 1 -19.82 -14.59 27.05
CA MET A 1 -19.14 -14.03 28.25
C MET A 1 -17.69 -13.72 27.89
N GLY A 2 -17.09 -12.64 28.38
CA GLY A 2 -15.68 -12.30 28.08
C GLY A 2 -14.69 -13.32 28.67
N LYS A 3 -13.49 -13.42 28.10
CA LYS A 3 -12.43 -14.31 28.60
C LYS A 3 -11.97 -13.87 30.01
N LEU A 4 -11.85 -14.83 30.94
CA LEU A 4 -11.48 -14.54 32.33
C LEU A 4 -9.97 -14.32 32.53
N PHE A 5 -9.15 -15.18 31.92
CA PHE A 5 -7.69 -15.16 32.06
C PHE A 5 -7.00 -14.74 30.76
N SER A 6 -5.90 -14.01 30.91
CA SER A 6 -5.01 -13.67 29.80
C SER A 6 -4.45 -14.93 29.13
N TYR A 7 -4.28 -14.87 27.82
CA TYR A 7 -3.65 -15.88 26.99
C TYR A 7 -2.31 -15.35 26.41
N LYS A 8 -1.72 -14.32 27.03
CA LYS A 8 -0.43 -13.72 26.64
C LYS A 8 0.74 -14.70 26.61
N ASN A 9 0.70 -15.77 27.42
CA ASN A 9 1.74 -16.80 27.48
C ASN A 9 1.49 -18.00 26.54
N ARG A 10 0.45 -17.95 25.71
CA ARG A 10 0.18 -19.01 24.72
C ARG A 10 0.83 -18.66 23.38
N PRO A 11 1.73 -19.50 22.83
CA PRO A 11 2.28 -19.31 21.49
C PRO A 11 1.20 -19.26 20.41
N MET A 12 1.42 -18.45 19.36
CA MET A 12 0.42 -18.25 18.29
C MET A 12 0.10 -19.51 17.49
N HIS A 13 1.07 -20.41 17.29
CA HIS A 13 0.87 -21.64 16.51
C HIS A 13 -0.11 -22.65 17.17
N LEU A 14 -0.40 -22.49 18.46
CA LEU A 14 -1.41 -23.30 19.15
C LEU A 14 -2.84 -22.78 18.94
N GLY A 15 -3.00 -21.59 18.35
CA GLY A 15 -4.29 -21.02 18.01
C GLY A 15 -5.20 -20.72 19.21
N ALA A 16 -6.46 -20.40 18.89
CA ALA A 16 -7.45 -19.99 19.88
C ALA A 16 -8.13 -21.18 20.61
N PHE A 17 -7.99 -22.40 20.09
CA PHE A 17 -8.64 -23.62 20.59
C PHE A 17 -7.61 -24.59 21.21
N PRO A 18 -7.98 -25.38 22.24
CA PRO A 18 -7.07 -26.34 22.90
C PRO A 18 -6.85 -27.64 22.11
N LEU A 19 -6.39 -27.55 20.86
CA LEU A 19 -6.16 -28.72 20.00
C LEU A 19 -5.08 -29.65 20.53
N GLU A 20 -4.12 -29.12 21.28
CA GLU A 20 -3.05 -29.89 21.92
C GLU A 20 -3.55 -30.84 23.01
N LYS A 21 -4.80 -30.68 23.46
CA LYS A 21 -5.41 -31.50 24.51
C LYS A 21 -6.29 -32.64 23.97
N LEU A 22 -6.44 -32.74 22.65
CA LEU A 22 -7.21 -33.82 22.01
C LEU A 22 -6.29 -35.03 21.80
N ALA A 23 -6.82 -36.24 22.01
CA ALA A 23 -6.10 -37.48 21.75
C ALA A 23 -5.92 -37.69 20.24
N ARG A 24 -4.76 -38.25 19.87
CA ARG A 24 -4.36 -38.49 18.48
C ARG A 24 -4.01 -39.95 18.27
N VAL A 25 -4.07 -40.39 17.02
CA VAL A 25 -3.72 -41.75 16.57
C VAL A 25 -2.71 -41.66 15.43
N ASP A 26 -1.96 -42.74 15.19
CA ASP A 26 -0.90 -42.73 14.16
C ASP A 26 -1.46 -42.68 12.73
N ARG A 27 -2.64 -43.27 12.51
CA ARG A 27 -3.31 -43.32 11.19
C ARG A 27 -4.83 -43.23 11.34
N ALA A 28 -5.48 -42.65 10.34
CA ALA A 28 -6.93 -42.63 10.21
C ALA A 28 -7.35 -43.30 8.89
N ASP A 29 -8.52 -43.93 8.90
CA ASP A 29 -9.15 -44.49 7.70
C ASP A 29 -9.90 -43.38 6.95
N LEU A 30 -9.52 -43.15 5.68
CA LEU A 30 -10.14 -42.15 4.81
C LEU A 30 -11.05 -42.78 3.74
N SER A 31 -11.14 -44.12 3.70
CA SER A 31 -11.90 -44.86 2.68
C SER A 31 -13.42 -44.71 2.82
N GLU A 32 -13.88 -44.47 4.05
CA GLU A 32 -15.30 -44.27 4.37
C GLU A 32 -15.83 -42.86 3.99
N ILE A 33 -14.95 -41.93 3.60
CA ILE A 33 -15.32 -40.55 3.30
C ILE A 33 -15.83 -40.47 1.85
N PRO A 34 -17.08 -40.05 1.62
CA PRO A 34 -17.70 -40.01 0.28
C PRO A 34 -17.07 -38.94 -0.59
N LEU A 35 -17.39 -38.97 -1.90
CA LEU A 35 -16.95 -37.95 -2.85
C LEU A 35 -17.37 -36.53 -2.41
N MET A 36 -16.51 -35.56 -2.72
CA MET A 36 -16.73 -34.16 -2.40
C MET A 36 -17.67 -33.49 -3.41
N GLU A 37 -18.67 -32.76 -2.91
CA GLU A 37 -19.54 -31.91 -3.74
C GLU A 37 -19.04 -30.46 -3.75
N PRO A 38 -19.01 -29.79 -4.92
CA PRO A 38 -18.58 -28.40 -5.02
C PRO A 38 -19.59 -27.43 -4.40
N VAL A 39 -19.09 -26.42 -3.67
CA VAL A 39 -19.92 -25.32 -3.17
C VAL A 39 -20.23 -24.34 -4.32
N SER A 40 -21.51 -24.18 -4.64
CA SER A 40 -21.99 -23.21 -5.63
C SER A 40 -22.27 -21.84 -5.01
N PHE A 41 -21.91 -20.79 -5.74
CA PHE A 41 -22.18 -19.38 -5.41
C PHE A 41 -23.34 -18.79 -6.22
N ARG A 42 -24.22 -19.64 -6.76
CA ARG A 42 -25.38 -19.23 -7.56
C ARG A 42 -26.67 -19.67 -6.88
N ARG A 43 -27.56 -18.70 -6.64
CA ARG A 43 -28.92 -18.85 -6.10
C ARG A 43 -29.89 -17.99 -6.93
N PRO A 44 -30.08 -18.28 -8.23
CA PRO A 44 -30.98 -17.50 -9.09
C PRO A 44 -32.44 -17.49 -8.60
N GLU A 45 -32.86 -18.54 -7.88
CA GLU A 45 -34.18 -18.66 -7.23
C GLU A 45 -34.37 -17.71 -6.04
N HIS A 46 -33.28 -17.18 -5.49
CA HIS A 46 -33.27 -16.22 -4.39
C HIS A 46 -32.39 -15.01 -4.77
N PRO A 47 -32.87 -14.11 -5.66
CA PRO A 47 -32.05 -13.01 -6.18
C PRO A 47 -31.44 -12.11 -5.10
N ALA A 48 -32.17 -11.87 -4.01
CA ALA A 48 -31.73 -11.07 -2.87
C ALA A 48 -30.72 -11.80 -1.95
N SER A 49 -30.38 -13.07 -2.20
CA SER A 49 -29.41 -13.80 -1.39
C SER A 49 -28.00 -13.23 -1.54
N LEU A 50 -27.32 -13.05 -0.41
CA LEU A 50 -25.92 -12.61 -0.36
C LEU A 50 -24.97 -13.58 -1.09
N VAL A 51 -25.38 -14.83 -1.29
CA VAL A 51 -24.62 -15.84 -2.04
C VAL A 51 -24.26 -15.36 -3.44
N ASN A 52 -25.21 -14.73 -4.14
CA ASN A 52 -25.01 -14.22 -5.49
C ASN A 52 -23.94 -13.10 -5.52
N ALA A 53 -23.85 -12.28 -4.47
CA ALA A 53 -22.86 -11.22 -4.37
C ALA A 53 -21.44 -11.72 -4.05
N MET A 54 -21.31 -12.89 -3.42
CA MET A 54 -20.01 -13.53 -3.16
C MET A 54 -19.35 -14.13 -4.41
N GLN A 55 -20.13 -14.35 -5.47
CA GLN A 55 -19.74 -15.08 -6.67
C GLN A 55 -18.47 -14.55 -7.35
N GLU A 56 -18.43 -13.26 -7.72
CA GLU A 56 -17.28 -12.69 -8.46
C GLU A 56 -16.01 -12.64 -7.61
N TYR A 57 -16.16 -12.45 -6.30
CA TYR A 57 -15.05 -12.41 -5.37
C TYR A 57 -14.45 -13.80 -5.11
N GLN A 58 -15.30 -14.83 -4.98
CA GLN A 58 -14.82 -16.21 -4.95
C GLN A 58 -14.13 -16.59 -6.27
N ALA A 59 -14.70 -16.21 -7.41
CA ALA A 59 -14.07 -16.46 -8.72
C ALA A 59 -12.70 -15.79 -8.84
N MET A 60 -12.56 -14.54 -8.39
CA MET A 60 -11.26 -13.84 -8.38
C MET A 60 -10.23 -14.52 -7.46
N LEU A 61 -10.68 -15.01 -6.31
CA LEU A 61 -9.84 -15.80 -5.40
C LEU A 61 -9.40 -17.09 -6.07
N ASP A 62 -10.32 -17.87 -6.63
CA ASP A 62 -9.98 -19.12 -7.32
C ASP A 62 -9.12 -18.89 -8.58
N ALA A 63 -9.26 -17.74 -9.26
CA ALA A 63 -8.39 -17.34 -10.36
C ALA A 63 -6.93 -17.05 -9.93
N THR A 64 -6.72 -16.78 -8.63
CA THR A 64 -5.40 -16.48 -8.04
C THR A 64 -4.91 -17.58 -7.09
N ARG A 65 -5.54 -18.76 -7.13
CA ARG A 65 -5.16 -19.94 -6.32
C ARG A 65 -3.79 -20.51 -6.64
N GLU A 66 -3.25 -20.16 -7.80
CA GLU A 66 -1.87 -20.40 -8.20
C GLU A 66 -1.24 -19.10 -8.75
N GLY A 67 0.03 -19.14 -9.11
CA GLY A 67 0.72 -18.02 -9.74
C GLY A 67 2.22 -18.26 -9.83
N MET A 68 2.95 -17.23 -10.25
CA MET A 68 4.40 -17.29 -10.38
C MET A 68 5.09 -17.68 -9.06
N VAL A 69 6.00 -18.65 -9.15
CA VAL A 69 6.90 -19.04 -8.08
C VAL A 69 8.19 -18.24 -8.26
N LYS A 70 8.68 -17.63 -7.19
CA LYS A 70 9.95 -16.90 -7.25
C LYS A 70 11.09 -17.86 -7.63
N LYS A 71 11.95 -17.45 -8.57
CA LYS A 71 13.05 -18.30 -9.06
C LYS A 71 14.10 -18.50 -7.97
N GLU A 72 14.41 -17.44 -7.24
CA GLU A 72 15.33 -17.45 -6.13
C GLU A 72 14.67 -18.11 -4.91
N ARG A 73 15.40 -19.03 -4.27
CA ARG A 73 14.98 -19.70 -3.05
C ARG A 73 15.16 -18.75 -1.87
N GLY A 74 14.09 -18.47 -1.12
CA GLY A 74 14.19 -17.73 0.13
C GLY A 74 14.95 -18.52 1.21
N VAL A 75 15.63 -17.81 2.11
CA VAL A 75 16.33 -18.36 3.26
C VAL A 75 15.36 -18.40 4.44
N ILE A 76 14.88 -19.60 4.74
CA ILE A 76 13.91 -19.88 5.81
C ILE A 76 14.48 -20.90 6.78
N PRO A 77 13.96 -21.04 8.01
CA PRO A 77 14.45 -22.03 8.97
C PRO A 77 14.45 -23.46 8.42
N ASP A 78 15.47 -24.25 8.78
CA ASP A 78 15.64 -25.62 8.30
C ASP A 78 14.70 -26.62 8.97
N ASN A 79 14.34 -26.37 10.24
CA ASN A 79 13.51 -27.26 11.04
C ASN A 79 12.07 -27.34 10.50
N PRO A 80 11.58 -28.51 10.07
CA PRO A 80 10.21 -28.68 9.58
C PRO A 80 9.13 -28.33 10.62
N THR A 81 9.44 -28.45 11.91
CA THR A 81 8.51 -28.09 13.01
C THR A 81 8.35 -26.57 13.10
N ASP A 82 9.42 -25.80 12.92
CA ASP A 82 9.34 -24.34 12.93
C ASP A 82 8.55 -23.82 11.73
N ARG A 83 8.69 -24.47 10.56
CA ARG A 83 7.88 -24.21 9.37
C ARG A 83 6.40 -24.51 9.61
N ALA A 84 6.09 -25.67 10.20
CA ALA A 84 4.71 -26.03 10.55
C ALA A 84 4.09 -25.03 11.54
N ASN A 85 4.84 -24.65 12.58
CA ASN A 85 4.40 -23.67 13.57
C ASN A 85 4.16 -22.29 12.94
N HIS A 86 5.05 -21.85 12.05
CA HIS A 86 4.87 -20.59 11.32
C HIS A 86 3.61 -20.63 10.44
N MET A 87 3.41 -21.70 9.65
CA MET A 87 2.22 -21.82 8.80
C MET A 87 0.93 -21.84 9.61
N LYS A 88 0.91 -22.55 10.75
CA LYS A 88 -0.23 -22.56 11.67
C LYS A 88 -0.50 -21.17 12.25
N ALA A 89 0.54 -20.49 12.74
CA ALA A 89 0.42 -19.15 13.28
C ALA A 89 -0.07 -18.14 12.21
N PHE A 90 0.41 -18.24 10.98
CA PHE A 90 -0.07 -17.42 9.86
C PHE A 90 -1.56 -17.71 9.57
N GLY A 91 -1.97 -18.97 9.54
CA GLY A 91 -3.38 -19.35 9.38
C GLY A 91 -4.28 -18.75 10.46
N TYR A 92 -3.88 -18.85 11.75
CA TYR A 92 -4.61 -18.23 12.86
C TYR A 92 -4.62 -16.70 12.78
N TYR A 93 -3.48 -16.12 12.41
CA TYR A 93 -3.39 -14.69 12.17
C TYR A 93 -4.37 -14.25 11.07
N CYS A 94 -4.57 -15.04 10.01
CA CYS A 94 -5.59 -14.82 8.97
C CYS A 94 -7.02 -15.25 9.35
N ASP A 95 -7.30 -15.49 10.64
CA ASP A 95 -8.61 -15.84 11.20
C ASP A 95 -9.14 -17.24 10.84
N SER A 96 -8.25 -18.18 10.53
CA SER A 96 -8.65 -19.60 10.52
C SER A 96 -9.00 -20.05 11.94
N SER A 97 -10.10 -20.80 12.07
CA SER A 97 -10.54 -21.30 13.38
C SER A 97 -9.59 -22.38 13.91
N MET A 98 -9.14 -23.28 13.03
CA MET A 98 -8.18 -24.35 13.33
C MET A 98 -7.25 -24.57 12.14
N VAL A 99 -6.00 -24.90 12.42
CA VAL A 99 -4.99 -25.17 11.38
C VAL A 99 -4.21 -26.42 11.74
N GLY A 100 -3.96 -27.27 10.75
CA GLY A 100 -3.21 -28.51 10.87
C GLY A 100 -2.35 -28.76 9.63
N THR A 101 -1.32 -29.59 9.78
CA THR A 101 -0.40 -29.97 8.70
C THR A 101 -0.43 -31.48 8.48
N CYS A 102 -0.26 -31.95 7.25
CA CYS A 102 -0.10 -33.37 6.95
C CYS A 102 0.77 -33.62 5.72
N GLU A 103 1.32 -34.82 5.61
CA GLU A 103 1.70 -35.38 4.31
C GLU A 103 0.43 -35.68 3.51
N ILE A 104 0.46 -35.49 2.20
CA ILE A 104 -0.71 -35.69 1.33
C ILE A 104 -0.88 -37.19 1.05
N PRO A 105 -1.94 -37.86 1.55
CA PRO A 105 -2.19 -39.25 1.22
C PRO A 105 -2.59 -39.40 -0.25
N ALA A 106 -2.12 -40.44 -0.93
CA ALA A 106 -2.38 -40.65 -2.37
C ALA A 106 -3.88 -40.64 -2.72
N GLU A 107 -4.73 -41.23 -1.87
CA GLU A 107 -6.19 -41.30 -2.02
C GLU A 107 -6.94 -39.96 -1.83
N THR A 108 -6.21 -38.87 -1.57
CA THR A 108 -6.77 -37.52 -1.50
C THR A 108 -6.76 -36.79 -2.83
N TRP A 109 -5.93 -37.18 -3.81
CA TRP A 109 -5.98 -36.58 -5.13
C TRP A 109 -7.29 -36.95 -5.85
N LEU A 110 -7.96 -35.96 -6.44
CA LEU A 110 -9.19 -36.18 -7.18
C LEU A 110 -8.87 -36.65 -8.60
N ASP A 111 -9.59 -37.65 -9.09
CA ASP A 111 -9.50 -38.08 -10.49
C ASP A 111 -9.88 -36.94 -11.45
N GLN A 112 -10.87 -36.13 -11.04
CA GLN A 112 -11.26 -34.91 -11.72
C GLN A 112 -11.25 -33.73 -10.74
N ALA A 113 -10.41 -32.74 -11.02
CA ALA A 113 -10.36 -31.51 -10.24
C ALA A 113 -11.71 -30.76 -10.31
N LEU A 114 -12.16 -30.26 -9.16
CA LEU A 114 -13.28 -29.32 -9.09
C LEU A 114 -12.85 -27.98 -9.66
N LYS A 115 -13.68 -27.43 -10.55
CA LYS A 115 -13.45 -26.13 -11.19
C LYS A 115 -14.58 -25.17 -10.82
N ASN A 116 -14.22 -23.93 -10.49
CA ASN A 116 -15.18 -22.86 -10.36
C ASN A 116 -15.50 -22.29 -11.76
N PRO A 117 -16.73 -22.50 -12.29
CA PRO A 117 -17.08 -22.07 -13.64
C PRO A 117 -17.14 -20.53 -13.81
N ASP A 118 -17.14 -19.77 -12.71
CA ASP A 118 -17.18 -18.30 -12.75
C ASP A 118 -15.81 -17.65 -13.01
N VAL A 119 -14.71 -18.41 -12.93
CA VAL A 119 -13.37 -17.93 -13.26
C VAL A 119 -13.28 -17.54 -14.75
N ASP A 120 -13.79 -18.39 -15.64
CA ASP A 120 -13.75 -18.14 -17.09
C ASP A 120 -14.55 -16.89 -17.48
N ARG A 121 -15.70 -16.67 -16.82
CA ARG A 121 -16.54 -15.47 -17.00
C ARG A 121 -15.80 -14.20 -16.62
N LEU A 122 -15.07 -14.24 -15.50
CA LEU A 122 -14.30 -13.11 -14.98
C LEU A 122 -13.08 -12.79 -15.86
N ALA A 123 -12.42 -13.80 -16.43
CA ALA A 123 -11.24 -13.62 -17.27
C ALA A 123 -11.48 -12.67 -18.46
N HIS A 124 -12.67 -12.74 -19.08
CA HIS A 124 -13.03 -11.84 -20.19
C HIS A 124 -13.11 -10.37 -19.74
N LYS A 125 -13.71 -10.11 -18.58
CA LYS A 125 -13.85 -8.76 -17.99
C LYS A 125 -12.48 -8.14 -17.61
N LEU A 126 -11.52 -8.98 -17.20
CA LEU A 126 -10.19 -8.54 -16.76
C LEU A 126 -9.22 -8.14 -17.88
N GLN A 127 -9.50 -8.53 -19.12
CA GLN A 127 -8.65 -8.18 -20.27
C GLN A 127 -8.74 -6.70 -20.65
N THR A 128 -9.88 -6.06 -20.40
CA THR A 128 -10.17 -4.70 -20.88
C THR A 128 -10.10 -3.63 -19.78
N LEU A 129 -10.18 -3.99 -18.50
CA LEU A 129 -10.22 -3.03 -17.39
C LEU A 129 -8.84 -2.43 -17.07
N GLN A 130 -8.75 -1.10 -17.02
CA GLN A 130 -7.58 -0.36 -16.51
C GLN A 130 -7.90 0.29 -15.16
N PRO A 131 -7.02 0.15 -14.15
CA PRO A 131 -7.25 0.77 -12.84
C PRO A 131 -6.99 2.28 -12.90
N LYS A 132 -7.73 3.06 -12.12
CA LYS A 132 -7.54 4.51 -11.97
C LYS A 132 -7.03 4.85 -10.55
N THR A 133 -5.80 4.45 -10.22
CA THR A 133 -5.25 4.61 -8.87
C THR A 133 -3.77 5.02 -8.85
N PHE A 134 -3.35 5.68 -7.75
CA PHE A 134 -1.95 5.93 -7.39
C PHE A 134 -1.31 4.80 -6.56
N ALA A 135 -1.98 3.67 -6.38
CA ALA A 135 -1.39 2.56 -5.63
C ALA A 135 -0.10 2.06 -6.30
N ALA A 136 1.03 2.22 -5.62
CA ALA A 136 2.34 1.86 -6.15
C ALA A 136 2.36 0.40 -6.64
N GLY A 137 2.97 0.15 -7.80
CA GLY A 137 3.09 -1.21 -8.37
C GLY A 137 1.78 -1.91 -8.77
N ILE A 138 0.63 -1.22 -8.82
CA ILE A 138 -0.64 -1.82 -9.24
C ILE A 138 -0.57 -2.39 -10.66
N ASP A 139 0.09 -1.70 -11.58
CA ASP A 139 0.23 -2.12 -12.97
C ASP A 139 0.94 -3.46 -13.09
N VAL A 140 1.96 -3.69 -12.25
CA VAL A 140 2.70 -4.96 -12.20
C VAL A 140 1.80 -6.08 -11.69
N ILE A 141 0.99 -5.83 -10.66
CA ILE A 141 0.06 -6.82 -10.09
C ILE A 141 -0.98 -7.24 -11.14
N LEU A 142 -1.61 -6.27 -11.81
CA LEU A 142 -2.64 -6.57 -12.82
C LEU A 142 -2.06 -7.23 -14.07
N ALA A 143 -0.85 -6.85 -14.48
CA ALA A 143 -0.19 -7.50 -15.60
C ALA A 143 0.09 -8.99 -15.28
N ASN A 144 0.59 -9.29 -14.07
CA ASN A 144 0.80 -10.66 -13.62
C ASN A 144 -0.53 -11.45 -13.50
N LEU A 145 -1.60 -10.80 -13.02
CA LEU A 145 -2.94 -11.41 -12.98
C LEU A 145 -3.41 -11.82 -14.39
N ARG A 146 -3.27 -10.93 -15.38
CA ARG A 146 -3.65 -11.21 -16.77
C ARG A 146 -2.80 -12.32 -17.40
N GLU A 147 -1.51 -12.39 -17.07
CA GLU A 147 -0.62 -13.47 -17.54
C GLU A 147 -1.01 -14.83 -16.93
N ASN A 148 -1.32 -14.86 -15.63
CA ASN A 148 -1.79 -16.08 -14.96
C ASN A 148 -3.11 -16.58 -15.57
N LEU A 149 -4.05 -15.68 -15.85
CA LEU A 149 -5.35 -16.03 -16.47
C LEU A 149 -5.23 -16.60 -17.90
N LYS A 150 -4.13 -16.31 -18.61
CA LYS A 150 -3.88 -16.83 -19.96
C LYS A 150 -3.19 -18.19 -19.96
N THR A 151 -2.63 -18.61 -18.83
CA THR A 151 -1.79 -19.80 -18.73
C THR A 151 -2.57 -20.93 -18.07
N PRO A 152 -2.67 -22.13 -18.69
CA PRO A 152 -3.31 -23.26 -18.04
C PRO A 152 -2.62 -23.65 -16.70
N PRO A 153 -3.38 -24.09 -15.69
CA PRO A 153 -2.81 -24.58 -14.44
C PRO A 153 -1.80 -25.71 -14.64
N ALA A 154 -0.65 -25.63 -13.99
CA ALA A 154 0.33 -26.73 -13.99
C ALA A 154 -0.21 -27.94 -13.18
N PRO A 155 0.26 -29.18 -13.41
CA PRO A 155 -0.02 -30.28 -12.46
C PRO A 155 0.62 -30.00 -11.09
N CYS A 156 -0.04 -30.41 -10.00
CA CYS A 156 0.48 -30.23 -8.63
C CYS A 156 0.61 -31.54 -7.83
N VAL A 157 0.47 -32.69 -8.49
CA VAL A 157 0.48 -34.02 -7.84
C VAL A 157 1.81 -34.39 -7.18
N HIS A 158 2.89 -33.68 -7.52
CA HIS A 158 4.21 -33.82 -6.90
C HIS A 158 4.34 -33.06 -5.57
N HIS A 159 3.34 -32.27 -5.18
CA HIS A 159 3.30 -31.68 -3.84
C HIS A 159 3.22 -32.78 -2.78
N SER A 160 4.03 -32.67 -1.73
CA SER A 160 4.14 -33.71 -0.68
C SER A 160 3.41 -33.37 0.61
N HIS A 161 3.23 -32.08 0.90
CA HIS A 161 2.65 -31.61 2.16
C HIS A 161 1.44 -30.72 1.95
N ALA A 162 0.53 -30.74 2.91
CA ALA A 162 -0.61 -29.83 2.96
C ALA A 162 -0.72 -29.07 4.28
N VAL A 163 -1.17 -27.82 4.19
CA VAL A 163 -1.70 -27.05 5.32
C VAL A 163 -3.20 -27.00 5.17
N VAL A 164 -3.94 -27.43 6.20
CA VAL A 164 -5.40 -27.53 6.18
C VAL A 164 -5.98 -26.56 7.20
N PHE A 165 -7.03 -25.85 6.80
CA PHE A 165 -7.67 -24.82 7.61
C PHE A 165 -9.15 -25.13 7.77
N LEU A 166 -9.66 -25.02 9.01
CA LEU A 166 -11.08 -25.02 9.28
C LEU A 166 -11.60 -23.59 9.48
N THR A 167 -12.77 -23.32 8.92
CA THR A 167 -13.54 -22.10 9.19
C THR A 167 -14.84 -22.50 9.90
N GLU A 168 -15.02 -22.04 11.13
CA GLU A 168 -16.22 -22.36 11.91
C GLU A 168 -17.49 -21.78 11.26
N TYR A 169 -18.58 -22.53 11.36
CA TYR A 169 -19.93 -22.01 11.12
C TYR A 169 -20.41 -21.38 12.42
N LEU A 170 -20.91 -20.15 12.30
CA LEU A 170 -21.56 -19.45 13.41
C LEU A 170 -23.02 -19.92 13.51
N ARG A 171 -23.79 -19.46 14.50
CA ARG A 171 -25.22 -19.76 14.58
C ARG A 171 -25.94 -19.38 13.29
N ASP A 172 -26.74 -20.28 12.74
CA ASP A 172 -27.59 -19.94 11.60
C ASP A 172 -28.58 -18.81 11.92
N PRO A 173 -28.85 -17.90 10.97
CA PRO A 173 -29.86 -16.87 11.13
C PRO A 173 -31.23 -17.46 11.47
N GLN A 174 -31.93 -16.89 12.47
CA GLN A 174 -33.30 -17.32 12.77
C GLN A 174 -34.25 -16.81 11.68
N LYS A 175 -35.33 -17.56 11.40
CA LYS A 175 -36.26 -17.29 10.30
C LYS A 175 -36.77 -15.84 10.22
N ASP A 176 -37.07 -15.24 11.37
CA ASP A 176 -37.64 -13.89 11.47
C ASP A 176 -36.68 -12.92 12.18
N GLU A 177 -35.38 -13.18 12.11
CA GLU A 177 -34.37 -12.33 12.74
C GLU A 177 -34.17 -11.02 11.95
N PRO A 178 -34.34 -9.84 12.57
CA PRO A 178 -34.15 -8.58 11.87
C PRO A 178 -32.73 -8.45 11.30
N GLY A 179 -32.63 -8.16 10.00
CA GLY A 179 -31.38 -8.03 9.28
C GLY A 179 -30.90 -9.31 8.56
N CYS A 180 -31.63 -10.42 8.66
CA CYS A 180 -31.17 -11.69 8.10
C CYS A 180 -31.75 -12.04 6.73
N ASP A 181 -32.42 -11.08 6.06
CA ASP A 181 -33.13 -11.30 4.79
C ASP A 181 -32.22 -11.90 3.70
N TRP A 182 -30.93 -11.59 3.73
CA TRP A 182 -29.95 -12.02 2.70
C TRP A 182 -29.12 -13.25 3.10
N LEU A 183 -29.26 -13.76 4.32
CA LEU A 183 -28.24 -14.62 4.97
C LEU A 183 -28.60 -16.10 5.05
N HIS A 184 -29.86 -16.45 4.79
CA HIS A 184 -30.31 -17.83 4.87
C HIS A 184 -29.56 -18.73 3.88
N ASP A 185 -29.12 -19.90 4.36
CA ASP A 185 -28.40 -20.92 3.58
C ASP A 185 -27.12 -20.40 2.90
N ALA A 186 -26.37 -19.52 3.57
CA ALA A 186 -25.15 -18.90 3.03
C ALA A 186 -23.85 -19.33 3.74
N GLN A 187 -23.91 -20.21 4.75
CA GLN A 187 -22.74 -20.54 5.60
C GLN A 187 -21.64 -21.25 4.83
N ALA A 188 -21.98 -22.17 3.94
CA ALA A 188 -20.98 -22.92 3.15
C ALA A 188 -20.18 -21.98 2.25
N GLN A 189 -20.87 -21.05 1.58
CA GLN A 189 -20.28 -20.04 0.72
C GLN A 189 -19.47 -19.04 1.52
N ARG A 190 -19.98 -18.58 2.67
CA ARG A 190 -19.24 -17.70 3.60
C ARG A 190 -17.96 -18.38 4.07
N ALA A 191 -18.02 -19.63 4.53
CA ALA A 191 -16.84 -20.35 5.00
C ALA A 191 -15.84 -20.63 3.86
N CYS A 192 -16.33 -20.97 2.66
CA CYS A 192 -15.50 -21.14 1.47
C CYS A 192 -14.77 -19.83 1.10
N LEU A 193 -15.48 -18.70 1.06
CA LEU A 193 -14.93 -17.39 0.73
C LEU A 193 -13.86 -16.95 1.74
N ARG A 194 -14.17 -17.07 3.03
CA ARG A 194 -13.28 -16.69 4.14
C ARG A 194 -12.04 -17.58 4.22
N GLY A 195 -12.22 -18.89 4.02
CA GLY A 195 -11.12 -19.85 3.94
C GLY A 195 -10.25 -19.60 2.72
N ALA A 196 -10.84 -19.40 1.54
CA ALA A 196 -10.12 -19.16 0.29
C ALA A 196 -9.21 -17.94 0.40
N GLU A 197 -9.69 -16.82 0.97
CA GLU A 197 -8.86 -15.64 1.26
C GLU A 197 -7.55 -16.02 1.99
N THR A 198 -7.66 -16.88 3.02
CA THR A 198 -6.51 -17.31 3.83
C THR A 198 -5.58 -18.23 3.06
N ALA A 199 -6.12 -19.30 2.45
CA ALA A 199 -5.33 -20.28 1.72
C ALA A 199 -4.60 -19.65 0.52
N ILE A 200 -5.25 -18.73 -0.19
CA ILE A 200 -4.64 -18.03 -1.34
C ILE A 200 -3.53 -17.11 -0.88
N THR A 201 -3.75 -16.32 0.17
CA THR A 201 -2.72 -15.44 0.76
C THR A 201 -1.50 -16.24 1.18
N ILE A 202 -1.67 -17.33 1.93
CA ILE A 202 -0.55 -18.12 2.44
C ILE A 202 0.12 -18.91 1.29
N SER A 203 -0.63 -19.35 0.27
CA SER A 203 -0.02 -19.93 -0.93
C SER A 203 0.86 -18.92 -1.67
N SER A 204 0.42 -17.66 -1.76
CA SER A 204 1.19 -16.55 -2.34
C SER A 204 2.47 -16.28 -1.55
N TYR A 205 2.40 -16.33 -0.21
CA TYR A 205 3.57 -16.28 0.67
C TYR A 205 4.56 -17.41 0.37
N ILE A 206 4.11 -18.66 0.28
CA ILE A 206 5.00 -19.80 0.02
C ILE A 206 5.67 -19.66 -1.37
N ARG A 207 4.92 -19.23 -2.38
CA ARG A 207 5.45 -18.97 -3.73
C ARG A 207 6.48 -17.85 -3.77
N SER A 208 6.31 -16.80 -2.96
CA SER A 208 7.28 -15.70 -2.89
C SER A 208 8.60 -16.13 -2.25
N LEU A 209 8.61 -17.18 -1.43
CA LEU A 209 9.82 -17.82 -0.88
C LEU A 209 10.47 -18.83 -1.86
N GLY A 210 9.97 -18.93 -3.09
CA GLY A 210 10.49 -19.84 -4.11
C GLY A 210 10.16 -21.30 -3.83
N ARG A 211 8.97 -21.58 -3.30
CA ARG A 211 8.41 -22.93 -3.11
C ARG A 211 7.07 -23.02 -3.85
N GLU A 212 6.82 -24.13 -4.54
CA GLU A 212 5.54 -24.31 -5.22
C GLU A 212 4.43 -24.52 -4.20
N ALA A 213 3.29 -23.83 -4.39
CA ALA A 213 2.11 -23.97 -3.56
C ALA A 213 0.84 -23.61 -4.33
N ARG A 214 -0.22 -24.40 -4.10
CA ARG A 214 -1.55 -24.20 -4.68
C ARG A 214 -2.60 -24.18 -3.58
N ALA A 215 -3.48 -23.18 -3.60
CA ALA A 215 -4.63 -23.12 -2.71
C ALA A 215 -5.80 -23.96 -3.26
N HIS A 216 -6.63 -24.50 -2.36
CA HIS A 216 -7.78 -25.34 -2.67
C HIS A 216 -8.99 -24.88 -1.84
N SER A 217 -10.08 -24.54 -2.52
CA SER A 217 -11.34 -24.12 -1.93
C SER A 217 -12.42 -25.17 -2.18
N ALA A 218 -13.56 -25.06 -1.49
CA ALA A 218 -14.70 -25.95 -1.76
C ALA A 218 -15.35 -25.69 -3.14
N ALA A 219 -15.01 -24.58 -3.82
CA ALA A 219 -15.44 -24.28 -5.18
C ALA A 219 -14.43 -24.73 -6.25
N ALA A 220 -13.14 -24.79 -5.92
CA ALA A 220 -12.08 -25.21 -6.83
C ALA A 220 -10.96 -25.97 -6.08
N SER A 221 -10.80 -27.26 -6.38
CA SER A 221 -9.84 -28.13 -5.68
C SER A 221 -9.34 -29.28 -6.56
N ASP A 222 -8.09 -29.69 -6.35
CA ASP A 222 -7.46 -30.87 -6.97
C ASP A 222 -7.37 -32.02 -5.96
N VAL A 223 -7.72 -31.75 -4.70
CA VAL A 223 -7.62 -32.67 -3.56
C VAL A 223 -8.95 -32.73 -2.80
N HIS A 224 -9.18 -33.86 -2.14
CA HIS A 224 -10.34 -34.09 -1.30
C HIS A 224 -10.14 -33.43 0.08
N LEU A 225 -10.80 -32.29 0.28
CA LEU A 225 -10.63 -31.47 1.48
C LEU A 225 -11.03 -32.19 2.78
N GLY A 226 -12.10 -32.99 2.76
CA GLY A 226 -12.53 -33.78 3.92
C GLY A 226 -11.48 -34.80 4.39
N LYS A 227 -10.95 -35.61 3.47
CA LYS A 227 -9.86 -36.55 3.74
C LYS A 227 -8.61 -35.84 4.28
N LEU A 228 -8.23 -34.70 3.70
CA LEU A 228 -7.11 -33.89 4.21
C LEU A 228 -7.38 -33.36 5.62
N ALA A 229 -8.60 -32.94 5.96
CA ALA A 229 -8.93 -32.49 7.31
C ALA A 229 -8.82 -33.61 8.35
N VAL A 230 -9.13 -34.85 7.98
CA VAL A 230 -8.92 -36.02 8.84
C VAL A 230 -7.44 -36.34 8.98
N ALA A 231 -6.69 -36.36 7.87
CA ALA A 231 -5.25 -36.60 7.86
C ALA A 231 -4.46 -35.57 8.69
N ALA A 232 -4.83 -34.29 8.60
CA ALA A 232 -4.22 -33.19 9.37
C ALA A 232 -4.66 -33.14 10.85
N GLY A 233 -5.47 -34.11 11.31
CA GLY A 233 -5.93 -34.17 12.69
C GLY A 233 -6.81 -32.99 13.10
N LEU A 234 -7.69 -32.55 12.19
CA LEU A 234 -8.67 -31.48 12.41
C LEU A 234 -10.11 -32.00 12.46
N ALA A 235 -10.40 -33.16 11.88
CA ALA A 235 -11.72 -33.77 11.89
C ALA A 235 -11.63 -35.29 12.03
N THR A 236 -12.74 -35.92 12.34
CA THR A 236 -12.96 -37.37 12.23
C THR A 236 -14.17 -37.64 11.34
N TRP A 237 -14.21 -38.81 10.69
CA TRP A 237 -15.40 -39.31 10.02
C TRP A 237 -16.20 -40.21 10.97
N GLU A 238 -17.35 -39.71 11.42
CA GLU A 238 -18.21 -40.38 12.41
C GLU A 238 -19.69 -40.11 12.10
N ASN A 239 -20.54 -41.13 12.20
CA ASN A 239 -21.99 -41.02 11.98
C ASN A 239 -22.36 -40.42 10.61
N GLY A 240 -21.59 -40.75 9.57
CA GLY A 240 -21.86 -40.30 8.19
C GLY A 240 -21.51 -38.84 7.89
N GLN A 241 -20.73 -38.17 8.75
CA GLN A 241 -20.31 -36.79 8.53
C GLN A 241 -18.93 -36.49 9.14
N LEU A 242 -18.30 -35.43 8.65
CA LEU A 242 -17.09 -34.88 9.27
C LEU A 242 -17.45 -34.19 10.59
N THR A 243 -16.74 -34.53 11.66
CA THR A 243 -16.99 -34.02 13.01
C THR A 243 -15.69 -33.50 13.63
N ASN A 244 -15.76 -32.36 14.29
CA ASN A 244 -14.66 -31.85 15.13
C ASN A 244 -15.08 -31.87 16.61
N PRO A 245 -14.27 -32.40 17.55
CA PRO A 245 -14.65 -32.51 18.96
C PRO A 245 -14.96 -31.20 19.70
N LEU A 246 -14.50 -30.05 19.20
CA LEU A 246 -14.67 -28.74 19.83
C LEU A 246 -15.65 -27.83 19.07
N LEU A 247 -15.61 -27.82 17.73
CA LEU A 247 -16.52 -27.06 16.89
C LEU A 247 -17.89 -27.75 16.75
N GLY A 248 -17.89 -29.08 16.61
CA GLY A 248 -19.04 -29.85 16.16
C GLY A 248 -19.04 -30.00 14.64
N THR A 249 -20.22 -29.95 14.04
CA THR A 249 -20.48 -30.03 12.59
C THR A 249 -21.71 -29.15 12.28
N PRO A 250 -21.81 -28.53 11.09
CA PRO A 250 -20.81 -28.47 10.01
C PRO A 250 -19.74 -27.38 10.20
N PHE A 251 -18.70 -27.39 9.35
CA PHE A 251 -17.64 -26.38 9.26
C PHE A 251 -17.06 -26.34 7.83
N GLY A 252 -16.42 -25.22 7.46
CA GLY A 252 -15.75 -25.07 6.17
C GLY A 252 -14.33 -25.60 6.20
N ILE A 253 -13.85 -26.08 5.05
CA ILE A 253 -12.50 -26.62 4.89
C ILE A 253 -11.87 -25.99 3.65
N VAL A 254 -10.62 -25.57 3.78
CA VAL A 254 -9.75 -25.20 2.66
C VAL A 254 -8.34 -25.75 2.92
N ALA A 255 -7.53 -25.86 1.88
CA ALA A 255 -6.18 -26.38 2.01
C ALA A 255 -5.19 -25.65 1.10
N ILE A 256 -3.90 -25.80 1.43
CA ILE A 256 -2.79 -25.51 0.52
C ILE A 256 -2.02 -26.81 0.34
N THR A 257 -1.76 -27.22 -0.90
CA THR A 257 -0.75 -28.23 -1.19
C THR A 257 0.56 -27.54 -1.57
N THR A 258 1.70 -28.10 -1.17
CA THR A 258 3.00 -27.44 -1.34
C THR A 258 4.17 -28.41 -1.41
N THR A 259 5.26 -27.93 -1.98
CA THR A 259 6.60 -28.54 -1.94
C THR A 259 7.39 -28.17 -0.69
N LEU A 260 6.87 -27.27 0.16
CA LEU A 260 7.49 -26.90 1.43
C LEU A 260 7.28 -28.02 2.46
N GLU A 261 8.36 -28.69 2.84
CA GLU A 261 8.35 -29.72 3.88
C GLU A 261 8.09 -29.14 5.28
N MET A 262 7.23 -29.82 6.04
CA MET A 262 6.75 -29.40 7.36
C MET A 262 6.45 -30.62 8.21
N THR A 263 6.59 -30.53 9.54
CA THR A 263 6.19 -31.63 10.42
C THR A 263 4.66 -31.87 10.35
N PRO A 264 4.20 -33.08 9.99
CA PRO A 264 2.78 -33.45 10.01
C PRO A 264 2.21 -33.47 11.44
N ASP A 265 0.96 -33.07 11.60
CA ASP A 265 0.15 -33.40 12.77
C ASP A 265 -0.38 -34.83 12.67
N LEU A 266 -0.64 -35.45 13.82
CA LEU A 266 -1.28 -36.77 13.87
C LEU A 266 -2.81 -36.68 13.79
N PRO A 267 -3.50 -37.61 13.10
CA PRO A 267 -4.96 -37.67 13.07
C PRO A 267 -5.62 -37.74 14.46
N LEU A 268 -6.87 -37.29 14.58
CA LEU A 268 -7.63 -37.34 15.83
C LEU A 268 -8.19 -38.74 16.11
N ALA A 269 -8.22 -39.14 17.39
CA ALA A 269 -8.97 -40.32 17.80
C ALA A 269 -10.49 -40.07 17.71
N LYS A 270 -11.27 -41.09 17.31
CA LYS A 270 -12.73 -41.00 17.19
C LYS A 270 -13.45 -40.90 18.55
N GLY A 271 -14.66 -40.34 18.58
CA GLY A 271 -15.59 -40.38 19.73
C GLY A 271 -15.21 -39.52 20.95
N GLN A 272 -14.27 -38.60 20.79
CA GLN A 272 -13.78 -37.77 21.90
C GLN A 272 -14.76 -36.65 22.28
N LYS A 273 -14.82 -36.34 23.59
CA LYS A 273 -15.61 -35.23 24.12
C LYS A 273 -14.72 -34.04 24.51
N PRO A 274 -15.22 -32.79 24.44
CA PRO A 274 -14.46 -31.63 24.88
C PRO A 274 -14.03 -31.74 26.35
N GLY A 275 -12.77 -31.39 26.63
CA GLY A 275 -12.20 -31.38 27.98
C GLY A 275 -12.78 -30.28 28.90
N LEU A 276 -12.50 -30.38 30.20
CA LEU A 276 -13.06 -29.47 31.22
C LEU A 276 -12.66 -28.01 30.99
N SER A 277 -11.39 -27.73 30.63
CA SER A 277 -10.93 -26.34 30.42
C SER A 277 -11.64 -25.61 29.28
N TRP A 278 -12.09 -26.35 28.26
CA TRP A 278 -12.90 -25.83 27.16
C TRP A 278 -14.32 -25.48 27.64
N LYS A 279 -14.94 -26.35 28.44
CA LYS A 279 -16.31 -26.16 28.96
C LYS A 279 -16.40 -25.01 29.96
N THR A 280 -15.42 -24.91 30.87
CA THR A 280 -15.43 -23.90 31.95
C THR A 280 -14.78 -22.57 31.56
N GLY A 281 -13.99 -22.53 30.49
CA GLY A 281 -13.24 -21.34 30.07
C GLY A 281 -11.99 -21.03 30.90
N LEU A 282 -11.65 -21.87 31.89
CA LEU A 282 -10.50 -21.70 32.80
C LEU A 282 -9.14 -22.03 32.17
N GLY A 283 -9.08 -22.48 30.91
CA GLY A 283 -7.82 -22.76 30.21
C GLY A 283 -7.06 -21.51 29.74
N THR A 284 -5.87 -21.70 29.18
CA THR A 284 -5.01 -20.63 28.60
C THR A 284 -5.33 -20.31 27.14
N HIS A 285 -6.34 -20.95 26.56
CA HIS A 285 -6.82 -20.74 25.20
C HIS A 285 -7.85 -19.59 25.12
N ALA A 286 -7.83 -18.82 24.04
CA ALA A 286 -8.67 -17.62 23.89
C ALA A 286 -10.17 -17.96 23.74
N LYS A 287 -10.49 -19.01 22.96
CA LYS A 287 -11.87 -19.48 22.73
C LYS A 287 -12.24 -20.59 23.70
N ASN A 288 -13.52 -20.65 24.07
CA ASN A 288 -14.12 -21.65 24.94
C ASN A 288 -15.61 -21.83 24.57
N ALA A 289 -16.28 -22.80 25.19
CA ALA A 289 -17.68 -23.10 24.87
C ALA A 289 -18.64 -21.90 25.02
N LEU A 290 -18.32 -20.91 25.86
CA LEU A 290 -19.18 -19.77 26.21
C LEU A 290 -18.86 -18.46 25.45
N ASN A 291 -17.79 -18.44 24.66
CA ASN A 291 -17.37 -17.24 23.90
C ASN A 291 -16.99 -17.53 22.44
N ARG A 292 -17.12 -18.78 21.97
CA ARG A 292 -16.73 -19.15 20.60
C ARG A 292 -17.55 -18.39 19.56
N ASP A 293 -18.87 -18.40 19.73
CA ASP A 293 -19.83 -17.80 18.82
C ASP A 293 -20.62 -16.72 19.57
N PRO A 294 -20.35 -15.42 19.30
CA PRO A 294 -21.04 -14.33 19.97
C PRO A 294 -22.54 -14.27 19.61
N TYR A 295 -22.95 -14.87 18.48
CA TYR A 295 -24.33 -14.81 17.99
C TYR A 295 -25.24 -15.87 18.60
N GLN A 296 -24.71 -16.77 19.45
CA GLN A 296 -25.56 -17.64 20.28
C GLN A 296 -26.47 -16.83 21.21
N SER A 297 -26.02 -15.65 21.64
CA SER A 297 -26.77 -14.76 22.54
C SER A 297 -27.02 -13.36 21.97
N ARG A 298 -26.64 -13.10 20.72
CA ARG A 298 -26.77 -11.78 20.07
C ARG A 298 -27.34 -11.94 18.66
N LYS A 299 -28.08 -10.94 18.20
CA LYS A 299 -28.53 -10.86 16.81
C LYS A 299 -27.38 -10.43 15.91
N TYR A 300 -27.37 -10.87 14.66
CA TYR A 300 -26.32 -10.47 13.73
C TYR A 300 -26.21 -8.96 13.56
N LYS A 301 -27.35 -8.25 13.43
CA LYS A 301 -27.39 -6.79 13.27
C LYS A 301 -26.73 -6.00 14.41
N ASP A 302 -26.64 -6.58 15.61
CA ASP A 302 -26.09 -5.93 16.80
C ASP A 302 -24.57 -6.15 16.93
N GLY A 303 -23.98 -6.97 16.04
CA GLY A 303 -22.56 -7.26 15.99
C GLY A 303 -22.03 -8.08 17.17
N PRO A 304 -20.74 -8.44 17.12
CA PRO A 304 -20.11 -9.24 18.16
C PRO A 304 -19.75 -8.41 19.41
N LEU A 305 -19.67 -7.09 19.28
CA LEU A 305 -19.29 -6.15 20.34
C LEU A 305 -20.51 -5.33 20.83
N PRO A 306 -20.58 -4.97 22.13
CA PRO A 306 -21.75 -4.32 22.75
C PRO A 306 -21.84 -2.80 22.48
N PHE A 307 -22.04 -2.43 21.21
CA PHE A 307 -22.15 -1.04 20.74
C PHE A 307 -23.36 -0.28 21.28
N GLU A 308 -24.41 -1.01 21.63
CA GLU A 308 -25.67 -0.47 22.16
C GLU A 308 -25.49 0.19 23.54
N THR A 309 -24.40 -0.12 24.25
CA THR A 309 -24.11 0.44 25.58
C THR A 309 -23.36 1.78 25.55
N LEU A 310 -22.90 2.22 24.38
CA LEU A 310 -22.14 3.45 24.23
C LEU A 310 -23.05 4.68 24.22
N LYS A 311 -22.65 5.74 24.90
CA LYS A 311 -23.35 7.03 24.88
C LYS A 311 -23.28 7.62 23.46
N ARG A 312 -24.46 7.82 22.86
CA ARG A 312 -24.66 8.45 21.55
C ARG A 312 -24.87 9.95 21.70
N VAL A 313 -24.37 10.73 20.76
CA VAL A 313 -24.49 12.19 20.70
C VAL A 313 -24.80 12.62 19.26
N ASP A 314 -25.49 13.75 19.08
CA ASP A 314 -25.94 14.18 17.74
C ASP A 314 -24.81 14.73 16.86
N LYS A 315 -23.74 15.23 17.48
CA LYS A 315 -22.55 15.75 16.79
C LYS A 315 -21.29 15.09 17.36
N PRO A 316 -20.22 14.92 16.56
CA PRO A 316 -18.94 14.44 17.05
C PRO A 316 -18.41 15.25 18.25
N THR A 317 -17.57 14.61 19.06
CA THR A 317 -16.97 15.24 20.27
C THR A 317 -15.88 16.28 19.97
N THR A 318 -15.50 16.44 18.71
CA THR A 318 -14.60 17.47 18.20
C THR A 318 -15.36 18.37 17.21
N TYR A 319 -15.04 19.65 17.19
CA TYR A 319 -15.72 20.61 16.34
C TYR A 319 -15.41 20.40 14.85
N ILE A 320 -16.42 20.53 14.00
CA ILE A 320 -16.33 20.51 12.54
C ILE A 320 -17.17 21.68 12.01
N ASP A 321 -16.53 22.63 11.36
CA ASP A 321 -17.19 23.68 10.58
C ASP A 321 -17.44 23.17 9.16
N GLU A 322 -18.47 22.33 9.01
CA GLU A 322 -18.74 21.59 7.77
C GLU A 322 -18.84 22.47 6.51
N ALA A 323 -19.28 23.72 6.66
CA ALA A 323 -19.40 24.64 5.53
C ALA A 323 -18.02 25.07 4.97
N ASN A 324 -16.98 24.97 5.79
CA ASN A 324 -15.63 25.45 5.48
C ASN A 324 -14.59 24.31 5.49
N VAL A 325 -15.02 23.04 5.44
CA VAL A 325 -14.08 21.92 5.29
C VAL A 325 -13.57 21.87 3.86
N ALA A 326 -12.27 22.14 3.69
CA ALA A 326 -11.65 22.16 2.37
C ALA A 326 -11.46 20.75 1.80
N ARG A 327 -11.93 20.54 0.56
CA ARG A 327 -11.67 19.33 -0.22
C ARG A 327 -10.33 19.47 -0.94
N VAL A 328 -9.42 18.52 -0.71
CA VAL A 328 -8.10 18.49 -1.36
C VAL A 328 -8.05 17.41 -2.43
N ALA A 329 -7.18 17.56 -3.42
CA ALA A 329 -7.01 16.55 -4.46
C ALA A 329 -6.44 15.25 -3.87
N LYS A 330 -6.75 14.10 -4.47
CA LYS A 330 -6.17 12.80 -4.06
C LYS A 330 -4.64 12.78 -4.07
N ARG A 331 -4.02 13.61 -4.94
CA ARG A 331 -2.58 13.86 -5.01
C ARG A 331 -1.96 14.38 -3.70
N ALA A 332 -2.77 14.96 -2.79
CA ALA A 332 -2.35 15.39 -1.45
C ALA A 332 -2.05 14.22 -0.49
N ASN A 333 -2.48 12.99 -0.82
CA ASN A 333 -2.13 11.79 -0.05
C ASN A 333 -0.61 11.66 0.06
N MET A 334 -0.07 11.59 1.28
CA MET A 334 1.38 11.57 1.50
C MET A 334 2.09 10.37 0.90
N PHE A 335 1.43 9.21 0.73
CA PHE A 335 2.02 8.08 0.00
C PHE A 335 2.14 8.37 -1.50
N ALA A 336 1.16 9.07 -2.08
CA ALA A 336 1.29 9.58 -3.45
C ALA A 336 2.43 10.59 -3.50
N ARG A 337 2.48 11.57 -2.58
CA ARG A 337 3.58 12.54 -2.49
C ARG A 337 4.97 11.89 -2.42
N ALA A 338 5.11 10.84 -1.60
CA ALA A 338 6.33 10.05 -1.50
C ALA A 338 6.71 9.43 -2.86
N LEU A 339 5.74 8.80 -3.54
CA LEU A 339 5.94 8.10 -4.80
C LEU A 339 6.30 9.06 -5.96
N PHE A 340 5.75 10.27 -5.95
CA PHE A 340 6.06 11.34 -6.91
C PHE A 340 7.36 12.09 -6.60
N GLY A 341 8.05 11.78 -5.50
CA GLY A 341 9.32 12.40 -5.11
C GLY A 341 9.20 13.70 -4.32
N ASP A 342 8.00 14.08 -3.88
CA ASP A 342 7.78 15.33 -3.14
C ASP A 342 8.49 15.37 -1.78
N LEU A 343 8.79 14.19 -1.23
CA LEU A 343 9.48 13.96 0.04
C LEU A 343 10.98 13.64 -0.14
N GLY A 344 11.51 13.92 -1.34
CA GLY A 344 12.91 13.72 -1.70
C GLY A 344 13.23 12.35 -2.31
N PRO A 345 14.38 12.23 -3.01
CA PRO A 345 14.73 11.04 -3.80
C PRO A 345 14.83 9.75 -2.99
N ALA A 346 15.39 9.80 -1.78
CA ALA A 346 15.51 8.62 -0.91
C ALA A 346 14.14 8.05 -0.52
N THR A 347 13.19 8.94 -0.20
CA THR A 347 11.79 8.54 0.11
C THR A 347 11.10 7.99 -1.13
N GLN A 348 11.35 8.57 -2.31
CA GLN A 348 10.81 8.09 -3.57
C GLN A 348 11.28 6.68 -3.89
N GLU A 349 12.58 6.42 -3.78
CA GLU A 349 13.15 5.12 -4.09
C GLU A 349 12.68 4.05 -3.08
N ALA A 350 12.55 4.41 -1.80
CA ALA A 350 11.91 3.53 -0.82
C ALA A 350 10.42 3.23 -1.11
N THR A 351 9.76 4.07 -1.93
CA THR A 351 8.33 3.96 -2.27
C THR A 351 8.08 3.23 -3.60
N LYS A 352 9.05 3.27 -4.52
CA LYS A 352 9.00 2.69 -5.86
C LYS A 352 8.49 1.25 -5.88
N ASN A 353 7.60 0.92 -6.83
CA ASN A 353 6.95 -0.40 -6.92
C ASN A 353 6.29 -0.88 -5.60
N GLY A 354 6.04 0.04 -4.67
CA GLY A 354 5.54 -0.26 -3.33
C GLY A 354 6.53 -1.03 -2.46
N ASN A 355 7.83 -0.73 -2.56
CA ASN A 355 8.90 -1.47 -1.89
C ASN A 355 8.68 -1.59 -0.36
N TYR A 356 8.19 -0.54 0.30
CA TYR A 356 7.81 -0.53 1.73
C TYR A 356 6.83 -1.64 2.17
N VAL A 357 6.08 -2.25 1.25
CA VAL A 357 5.30 -3.49 1.50
C VAL A 357 6.05 -4.70 0.96
N ARG A 358 6.56 -4.60 -0.27
CA ARG A 358 7.12 -5.72 -1.03
C ARG A 358 8.36 -6.33 -0.37
N LYS A 359 9.16 -5.51 0.31
CA LYS A 359 10.36 -5.98 1.00
C LYS A 359 10.07 -6.97 2.14
N SER A 360 8.85 -7.00 2.69
CA SER A 360 8.41 -8.00 3.66
C SER A 360 7.56 -9.08 2.97
N ALA A 361 8.02 -10.34 3.01
CA ALA A 361 7.29 -11.45 2.38
C ALA A 361 5.88 -11.62 2.96
N SER A 362 5.73 -11.48 4.28
CA SER A 362 4.45 -11.62 4.98
C SER A 362 3.48 -10.50 4.61
N ALA A 363 3.96 -9.28 4.39
CA ALA A 363 3.14 -8.16 3.93
C ALA A 363 2.77 -8.29 2.44
N PHE A 364 3.72 -8.69 1.60
CA PHE A 364 3.50 -8.84 0.16
C PHE A 364 2.48 -9.94 -0.18
N ALA A 365 2.38 -10.99 0.65
CA ALA A 365 1.46 -12.11 0.46
C ALA A 365 -0.01 -11.69 0.19
N PHE A 366 -0.46 -10.60 0.82
CA PHE A 366 -1.82 -10.05 0.70
C PHE A 366 -2.04 -9.21 -0.56
N ARG A 367 -0.96 -8.63 -1.10
CA ARG A 367 -1.02 -7.58 -2.12
C ARG A 367 -1.59 -8.05 -3.46
N PRO A 368 -1.29 -9.27 -3.97
CA PRO A 368 -1.87 -9.75 -5.23
C PRO A 368 -3.40 -9.76 -5.23
N SER A 369 -4.04 -10.39 -4.24
CA SER A 369 -5.50 -10.44 -4.14
C SER A 369 -6.10 -9.05 -3.92
N LEU A 370 -5.44 -8.22 -3.12
CA LEU A 370 -5.87 -6.84 -2.88
C LEU A 370 -5.87 -6.01 -4.18
N GLY A 371 -4.81 -6.12 -4.99
CA GLY A 371 -4.75 -5.48 -6.31
C GLY A 371 -5.78 -6.07 -7.27
N ALA A 372 -6.02 -7.38 -7.24
CA ALA A 372 -7.02 -8.03 -8.07
C ALA A 372 -8.44 -7.50 -7.78
N PHE A 373 -8.80 -7.25 -6.52
CA PHE A 373 -10.12 -6.72 -6.16
C PHE A 373 -10.36 -5.27 -6.61
N THR A 374 -9.32 -4.51 -6.99
CA THR A 374 -9.51 -3.12 -7.45
C THR A 374 -10.43 -3.00 -8.65
N VAL A 375 -10.41 -4.00 -9.54
CA VAL A 375 -11.24 -4.07 -10.74
C VAL A 375 -12.71 -4.42 -10.46
N LEU A 376 -13.04 -4.77 -9.22
CA LEU A 376 -14.40 -5.14 -8.77
C LEU A 376 -15.01 -4.10 -7.80
N GLN A 377 -14.27 -3.05 -7.44
CA GLN A 377 -14.71 -2.04 -6.48
C GLN A 377 -15.97 -1.28 -6.94
N ASP A 378 -16.18 -1.22 -8.25
CA ASP A 378 -17.22 -0.46 -8.91
C ASP A 378 -17.94 -1.29 -9.97
N GLY A 379 -19.12 -0.85 -10.40
CA GLY A 379 -19.88 -1.51 -11.45
C GLY A 379 -21.31 -1.00 -11.57
N ASP A 380 -22.00 -1.49 -12.60
CA ASP A 380 -23.37 -1.08 -12.88
C ASP A 380 -24.36 -1.67 -11.86
N ALA A 381 -25.32 -0.86 -11.44
CA ALA A 381 -26.45 -1.30 -10.66
C ALA A 381 -27.50 -1.98 -11.55
N ASN A 382 -28.25 -2.92 -10.97
CA ASN A 382 -29.44 -3.47 -11.59
C ASN A 382 -30.41 -2.31 -11.90
N PRO A 383 -30.94 -2.16 -13.13
CA PRO A 383 -31.84 -1.08 -13.46
C PRO A 383 -33.17 -1.12 -12.69
N GLN A 384 -33.50 -2.24 -12.05
CA GLN A 384 -34.69 -2.39 -11.22
C GLN A 384 -34.32 -2.42 -9.73
N ILE A 385 -34.91 -1.51 -8.95
CA ILE A 385 -34.79 -1.48 -7.50
C ILE A 385 -35.65 -2.61 -6.90
N ASP A 386 -35.07 -3.40 -6.00
CA ASP A 386 -35.79 -4.45 -5.28
C ASP A 386 -36.86 -3.85 -4.34
N PRO A 387 -38.16 -4.19 -4.50
CA PRO A 387 -39.24 -3.63 -3.67
C PRO A 387 -39.08 -3.83 -2.16
N ALA A 388 -38.35 -4.87 -1.73
CA ALA A 388 -38.11 -5.16 -0.33
C ALA A 388 -37.18 -4.14 0.37
N THR A 389 -36.55 -3.24 -0.40
CA THR A 389 -35.55 -2.29 0.07
C THR A 389 -36.07 -0.87 0.29
N THR A 390 -37.38 -0.69 0.38
CA THR A 390 -38.02 0.62 0.58
C THR A 390 -37.96 1.12 2.03
N ASP A 391 -37.72 0.24 3.00
CA ASP A 391 -37.61 0.59 4.43
C ASP A 391 -36.14 0.79 4.84
N ALA A 392 -35.79 2.05 5.13
CA ALA A 392 -34.44 2.45 5.52
C ALA A 392 -33.93 1.79 6.82
N ALA A 393 -34.80 1.51 7.79
CA ALA A 393 -34.40 0.86 9.04
C ALA A 393 -34.17 -0.63 8.83
N ARG A 394 -35.00 -1.28 8.01
CA ARG A 394 -34.79 -2.68 7.59
C ARG A 394 -33.48 -2.83 6.82
N ASN A 395 -33.22 -1.95 5.87
CA ASN A 395 -31.96 -1.92 5.10
C ASN A 395 -30.74 -1.78 6.02
N ALA A 396 -30.78 -0.84 6.98
CA ALA A 396 -29.72 -0.66 7.96
C ALA A 396 -29.41 -1.95 8.74
N ASN A 397 -30.44 -2.71 9.12
CA ASN A 397 -30.26 -3.99 9.81
C ASN A 397 -29.63 -5.06 8.89
N ASN A 398 -30.07 -5.14 7.63
CA ASN A 398 -29.53 -6.09 6.65
C ASN A 398 -28.05 -5.80 6.33
N LEU A 399 -27.71 -4.53 6.11
CA LEU A 399 -26.34 -4.07 5.89
C LEU A 399 -25.41 -4.51 7.04
N LYS A 400 -25.80 -4.22 8.29
CA LYS A 400 -25.01 -4.59 9.47
C LYS A 400 -24.88 -6.10 9.62
N ALA A 401 -26.01 -6.81 9.58
CA ALA A 401 -26.02 -8.25 9.77
C ALA A 401 -25.20 -8.99 8.70
N ALA A 402 -25.29 -8.59 7.43
CA ALA A 402 -24.49 -9.16 6.34
C ALA A 402 -22.99 -8.98 6.57
N LEU A 403 -22.57 -7.76 6.92
CA LEU A 403 -21.15 -7.47 7.20
C LEU A 403 -20.63 -8.24 8.43
N TYR A 404 -21.43 -8.35 9.48
CA TYR A 404 -21.08 -9.14 10.67
C TYR A 404 -21.04 -10.65 10.39
N PHE A 405 -21.98 -11.18 9.60
CA PHE A 405 -21.99 -12.56 9.15
C PHE A 405 -20.74 -12.91 8.31
N LEU A 406 -20.33 -12.00 7.43
CA LEU A 406 -19.11 -12.14 6.64
C LEU A 406 -17.83 -12.00 7.50
N GLY A 407 -17.88 -11.24 8.61
CA GLY A 407 -16.80 -11.20 9.60
C GLY A 407 -16.12 -9.84 9.80
N MET A 408 -16.88 -8.74 9.70
CA MET A 408 -16.45 -7.42 10.19
C MET A 408 -16.49 -7.35 11.72
N ASP A 409 -15.56 -6.61 12.33
CA ASP A 409 -15.50 -6.44 13.79
C ASP A 409 -16.43 -5.32 14.28
N ALA A 410 -16.56 -4.25 13.49
CA ALA A 410 -17.50 -3.17 13.74
C ALA A 410 -18.04 -2.57 12.44
N VAL A 411 -19.32 -2.18 12.47
CA VAL A 411 -20.04 -1.59 11.34
C VAL A 411 -20.87 -0.42 11.82
N GLY A 412 -20.83 0.69 11.08
CA GLY A 412 -21.63 1.87 11.35
C GLY A 412 -22.08 2.56 10.06
N LEU A 413 -23.25 3.17 10.10
CA LEU A 413 -23.91 3.77 8.95
C LEU A 413 -24.00 5.28 9.14
N SER A 414 -23.68 6.06 8.12
CA SER A 414 -23.80 7.51 8.18
C SER A 414 -24.20 8.10 6.83
N ARG A 415 -24.56 9.38 6.84
CA ARG A 415 -24.46 10.21 5.65
C ARG A 415 -23.01 10.22 5.13
N CYS A 416 -22.86 10.52 3.84
CA CYS A 416 -21.61 10.78 3.15
C CYS A 416 -21.61 12.25 2.68
N PRO A 417 -21.12 13.18 3.50
CA PRO A 417 -21.13 14.60 3.16
C PRO A 417 -20.13 14.92 2.04
N ASP A 418 -20.42 15.92 1.22
CA ASP A 418 -19.59 16.28 0.06
C ASP A 418 -18.12 16.56 0.42
N TRP A 419 -17.88 17.15 1.60
CA TRP A 419 -16.55 17.47 2.10
C TRP A 419 -15.68 16.26 2.47
N VAL A 420 -16.25 15.04 2.51
CA VAL A 420 -15.46 13.81 2.72
C VAL A 420 -14.83 13.32 1.43
N TYR A 421 -15.32 13.74 0.26
CA TYR A 421 -14.74 13.39 -1.03
C TYR A 421 -13.51 14.25 -1.31
N TYR A 422 -12.49 13.65 -1.94
CA TYR A 422 -11.41 14.46 -2.52
C TYR A 422 -11.99 15.44 -3.55
N SER A 423 -11.29 16.54 -3.82
CA SER A 423 -11.70 17.46 -4.89
C SER A 423 -11.46 16.89 -6.28
N HIS A 424 -10.43 16.05 -6.42
CA HIS A 424 -10.02 15.45 -7.69
C HIS A 424 -9.59 13.99 -7.51
N ASN A 425 -9.85 13.16 -8.52
CA ASN A 425 -9.46 11.75 -8.55
C ASN A 425 -7.98 11.54 -8.92
N ALA A 426 -7.55 10.28 -9.10
CA ALA A 426 -6.16 9.96 -9.44
C ALA A 426 -5.75 10.40 -10.87
N ALA A 427 -6.72 10.64 -11.75
CA ALA A 427 -6.49 11.19 -13.09
C ALA A 427 -6.51 12.73 -13.10
N GLY A 428 -6.56 13.38 -11.93
CA GLY A 428 -6.64 14.84 -11.82
C GLY A 428 -7.96 15.43 -12.30
N GLU A 429 -9.00 14.61 -12.49
CA GLU A 429 -10.35 15.04 -12.87
C GLU A 429 -11.10 15.52 -11.64
N VAL A 430 -11.94 16.56 -11.80
CA VAL A 430 -12.86 17.00 -10.75
C VAL A 430 -13.74 15.83 -10.34
N LEU A 431 -13.82 15.57 -9.05
CA LEU A 431 -14.64 14.51 -8.49
C LEU A 431 -15.92 15.11 -7.95
N ASP A 432 -17.06 14.83 -8.57
CA ASP A 432 -18.35 15.26 -8.03
C ASP A 432 -18.87 14.22 -7.01
N PRO A 433 -19.22 14.62 -5.77
CA PRO A 433 -19.79 13.70 -4.78
C PRO A 433 -21.06 13.00 -5.28
N TYR A 434 -20.96 11.71 -5.56
CA TYR A 434 -22.00 10.93 -6.26
C TYR A 434 -22.90 10.10 -5.34
N HIS A 435 -22.48 9.79 -4.11
CA HIS A 435 -23.30 9.09 -3.12
C HIS A 435 -23.47 9.89 -1.84
N LYS A 436 -24.66 9.80 -1.22
CA LYS A 436 -25.02 10.51 0.01
C LYS A 436 -25.02 9.62 1.26
N ASN A 437 -24.81 8.31 1.12
CA ASN A 437 -24.79 7.35 2.21
C ASN A 437 -23.45 6.60 2.25
N ALA A 438 -22.96 6.31 3.46
CA ALA A 438 -21.70 5.58 3.68
C ALA A 438 -21.88 4.47 4.71
N VAL A 439 -21.42 3.27 4.35
CA VAL A 439 -21.31 2.11 5.23
C VAL A 439 -19.84 1.99 5.64
N SER A 440 -19.56 2.34 6.89
CA SER A 440 -18.21 2.27 7.46
C SER A 440 -17.98 0.95 8.17
N MET A 441 -16.81 0.35 7.92
CA MET A 441 -16.40 -0.94 8.45
C MET A 441 -15.06 -0.84 9.16
N ILE A 442 -14.87 -1.64 10.20
CA ILE A 442 -13.60 -1.81 10.92
C ILE A 442 -13.23 -3.29 10.94
N VAL A 443 -11.95 -3.53 10.66
CA VAL A 443 -11.28 -4.81 10.90
C VAL A 443 -10.17 -4.60 11.93
N ASP A 444 -10.13 -5.45 12.96
CA ASP A 444 -9.09 -5.50 13.97
C ASP A 444 -7.77 -6.00 13.35
N GLN A 445 -6.66 -5.29 13.60
CA GLN A 445 -5.32 -5.69 13.14
C GLN A 445 -4.71 -6.87 13.93
N GLY A 446 -5.36 -7.32 14.99
CA GLY A 446 -4.99 -8.48 15.81
C GLY A 446 -4.13 -8.10 17.02
N HIS A 447 -4.67 -8.29 18.22
CA HIS A 447 -3.99 -7.97 19.48
C HIS A 447 -2.71 -8.76 19.66
N GLU A 448 -2.77 -10.09 19.52
CA GLU A 448 -1.66 -10.99 19.86
C GLU A 448 -0.43 -10.73 19.00
N THR A 449 -0.61 -10.55 17.70
CA THR A 449 0.52 -10.23 16.81
C THR A 449 1.11 -8.86 17.15
N MET A 450 0.26 -7.87 17.49
CA MET A 450 0.73 -6.54 17.90
C MET A 450 1.46 -6.56 19.26
N ASP A 451 1.05 -7.45 20.16
CA ASP A 451 1.71 -7.67 21.46
C ASP A 451 3.12 -8.23 21.29
N GLY A 452 3.31 -9.15 20.34
CA GLY A 452 4.62 -9.70 19.98
C GLY A 452 5.51 -8.79 19.13
N ALA A 453 4.96 -7.74 18.54
CA ALA A 453 5.68 -6.86 17.60
C ALA A 453 6.29 -5.65 18.32
N SER A 454 7.31 -5.01 17.76
CA SER A 454 7.76 -3.68 18.18
C SER A 454 6.82 -2.56 17.72
N GLY A 455 6.02 -2.85 16.69
CA GLY A 455 5.12 -1.92 16.01
C GLY A 455 5.71 -1.33 14.73
N ASP A 456 6.99 -1.52 14.46
CA ASP A 456 7.72 -1.07 13.26
C ASP A 456 8.80 -2.07 12.81
N ASP A 457 8.60 -3.34 13.14
CA ASP A 457 9.41 -4.47 12.69
C ASP A 457 8.83 -5.09 11.40
N TRP A 458 9.26 -6.31 11.06
CA TRP A 458 8.91 -6.99 9.80
C TRP A 458 7.44 -7.43 9.67
N ILE A 459 6.65 -7.44 10.75
CA ILE A 459 5.22 -7.80 10.69
C ILE A 459 4.28 -6.59 10.66
N ALA A 460 4.78 -5.40 11.01
CA ALA A 460 3.95 -4.20 11.14
C ALA A 460 3.14 -3.88 9.87
N CYS A 461 3.74 -4.02 8.68
CA CYS A 461 3.02 -3.84 7.42
C CYS A 461 1.96 -4.92 7.18
N ALA A 462 2.25 -6.19 7.48
CA ALA A 462 1.33 -7.30 7.29
C ALA A 462 0.03 -7.11 8.08
N GLN A 463 0.11 -6.60 9.32
CA GLN A 463 -1.05 -6.24 10.16
C GLN A 463 -2.03 -5.30 9.46
N SER A 464 -1.50 -4.32 8.75
CA SER A 464 -2.31 -3.44 7.92
C SER A 464 -2.87 -4.16 6.70
N MET A 465 -2.03 -4.88 5.96
CA MET A 465 -2.41 -5.55 4.70
C MET A 465 -3.49 -6.62 4.89
N ARG A 466 -3.42 -7.42 5.96
CA ARG A 466 -4.47 -8.39 6.33
C ARG A 466 -5.83 -7.71 6.46
N ALA A 467 -5.88 -6.63 7.24
CA ALA A 467 -7.12 -5.93 7.51
C ALA A 467 -7.66 -5.21 6.24
N TYR A 468 -6.78 -4.69 5.39
CA TYR A 468 -7.16 -4.11 4.11
C TYR A 468 -7.70 -5.14 3.12
N LEU A 469 -7.09 -6.33 3.03
CA LEU A 469 -7.60 -7.42 2.18
C LEU A 469 -8.98 -7.85 2.64
N ARG A 470 -9.14 -8.05 3.96
CA ARG A 470 -10.42 -8.43 4.58
C ARG A 470 -11.55 -7.49 4.22
N PHE A 471 -11.30 -6.20 4.39
CA PHE A 471 -12.28 -5.18 4.04
C PHE A 471 -12.55 -5.19 2.52
N SER A 472 -11.53 -5.22 1.67
CA SER A 472 -11.72 -5.13 0.22
C SER A 472 -12.58 -6.28 -0.32
N LEU A 473 -12.40 -7.48 0.25
CA LEU A 473 -13.24 -8.64 -0.03
C LEU A 473 -14.69 -8.42 0.44
N ILE A 474 -14.89 -8.14 1.73
CA ILE A 474 -16.23 -8.10 2.33
C ILE A 474 -17.03 -6.86 1.90
N GLY A 475 -16.39 -5.69 1.86
CA GLY A 475 -16.97 -4.47 1.31
C GLY A 475 -17.30 -4.62 -0.17
N GLY A 476 -16.48 -5.37 -0.90
CA GLY A 476 -16.75 -5.77 -2.28
C GLY A 476 -18.01 -6.60 -2.46
N VAL A 477 -18.17 -7.66 -1.67
CA VAL A 477 -19.40 -8.46 -1.64
C VAL A 477 -20.61 -7.58 -1.29
N LEU A 478 -20.48 -6.68 -0.32
CA LEU A 478 -21.56 -5.77 0.03
C LEU A 478 -21.93 -4.82 -1.12
N ALA A 479 -20.95 -4.17 -1.75
CA ALA A 479 -21.21 -3.26 -2.86
C ALA A 479 -21.87 -4.00 -4.04
N GLN A 480 -21.44 -5.24 -4.33
CA GLN A 480 -22.12 -6.06 -5.33
C GLN A 480 -23.55 -6.41 -4.93
N GLN A 481 -23.81 -6.69 -3.65
CA GLN A 481 -25.18 -6.93 -3.16
C GLN A 481 -26.07 -5.70 -3.36
N LEU A 482 -25.56 -4.50 -3.07
CA LEU A 482 -26.30 -3.25 -3.28
C LEU A 482 -26.63 -3.03 -4.76
N ARG A 483 -25.66 -3.27 -5.64
CA ARG A 483 -25.86 -3.22 -7.09
C ARG A 483 -26.87 -4.26 -7.57
N ASN A 484 -26.84 -5.48 -7.05
CA ASN A 484 -27.83 -6.51 -7.38
C ASN A 484 -29.26 -6.08 -7.01
N LEU A 485 -29.42 -5.33 -5.91
CA LEU A 485 -30.69 -4.79 -5.42
C LEU A 485 -31.11 -3.48 -6.11
N GLY A 486 -30.30 -2.99 -7.05
CA GLY A 486 -30.60 -1.82 -7.89
C GLY A 486 -30.09 -0.48 -7.39
N TYR A 487 -29.13 -0.49 -6.45
CA TYR A 487 -28.50 0.72 -5.90
C TYR A 487 -27.07 0.86 -6.40
N THR A 488 -26.68 2.09 -6.75
CA THR A 488 -25.28 2.38 -7.06
C THR A 488 -24.44 2.22 -5.80
N ALA A 489 -23.27 1.60 -5.91
CA ALA A 489 -22.40 1.35 -4.78
C ALA A 489 -20.94 1.17 -5.19
N ARG A 490 -20.03 1.79 -4.43
CA ARG A 490 -18.59 1.77 -4.68
C ARG A 490 -17.80 1.50 -3.40
N VAL A 491 -16.81 0.63 -3.52
CA VAL A 491 -15.88 0.28 -2.43
C VAL A 491 -14.69 1.23 -2.43
N HIS A 492 -14.38 1.82 -1.29
CA HIS A 492 -13.18 2.65 -1.08
C HIS A 492 -12.16 1.88 -0.24
N SER A 493 -11.11 1.40 -0.90
CA SER A 493 -10.05 0.57 -0.33
C SER A 493 -8.72 1.30 -0.25
N VAL A 494 -7.74 0.70 0.45
CA VAL A 494 -6.38 1.25 0.49
C VAL A 494 -5.72 1.32 -0.89
N MET A 495 -6.18 0.50 -1.84
CA MET A 495 -5.66 0.51 -3.19
C MET A 495 -6.35 1.55 -4.06
N ASP A 496 -7.61 1.89 -3.80
CA ASP A 496 -8.30 2.96 -4.50
C ASP A 496 -9.45 3.49 -3.65
N ASP A 497 -9.34 4.74 -3.22
CA ASP A 497 -10.36 5.48 -2.47
C ASP A 497 -10.67 6.83 -3.11
N GLU A 498 -11.85 7.35 -2.81
CA GLU A 498 -12.33 8.66 -3.28
C GLU A 498 -12.97 9.47 -2.14
N VAL A 499 -13.00 8.90 -0.94
CA VAL A 499 -13.49 9.51 0.28
C VAL A 499 -12.51 9.31 1.42
N LEU A 500 -12.49 10.26 2.36
CA LEU A 500 -11.71 10.17 3.59
C LEU A 500 -12.45 9.30 4.62
N HIS A 501 -11.83 8.20 5.05
CA HIS A 501 -12.46 7.28 6.01
C HIS A 501 -12.61 7.87 7.44
N PRO A 502 -11.63 8.59 8.02
CA PRO A 502 -11.73 9.07 9.40
C PRO A 502 -13.01 9.85 9.73
N PRO A 503 -13.46 10.85 8.95
CA PRO A 503 -14.70 11.54 9.26
C PRO A 503 -15.93 10.64 9.18
N LEU A 504 -15.96 9.67 8.27
CA LEU A 504 -17.07 8.72 8.16
C LEU A 504 -17.15 7.79 9.38
N LEU A 505 -16.01 7.37 9.95
CA LEU A 505 -15.99 6.64 11.22
C LEU A 505 -16.55 7.45 12.39
N LEU A 506 -16.28 8.77 12.43
CA LEU A 506 -16.80 9.67 13.45
C LEU A 506 -18.33 9.81 13.32
N LEU A 507 -18.81 10.07 12.11
CA LEU A 507 -20.24 10.24 11.82
C LEU A 507 -21.03 8.95 12.07
N ALA A 508 -20.44 7.79 11.74
CA ALA A 508 -21.01 6.48 11.97
C ALA A 508 -20.95 6.02 13.45
N GLY A 509 -20.34 6.80 14.34
CA GLY A 509 -20.24 6.47 15.75
C GLY A 509 -19.37 5.25 16.04
N LEU A 510 -18.32 5.06 15.26
CA LEU A 510 -17.34 3.98 15.42
C LEU A 510 -16.09 4.41 16.21
N GLY A 511 -15.98 5.67 16.59
CA GLY A 511 -14.87 6.13 17.41
C GLY A 511 -14.86 7.64 17.63
N ALA A 512 -13.77 8.14 18.19
CA ALA A 512 -13.52 9.55 18.39
C ALA A 512 -12.10 9.95 17.96
N VAL A 513 -11.89 11.22 17.66
CA VAL A 513 -10.56 11.77 17.34
C VAL A 513 -9.61 11.54 18.51
N SER A 514 -8.41 11.04 18.23
CA SER A 514 -7.39 10.72 19.23
C SER A 514 -6.13 11.56 19.04
N ARG A 515 -5.26 11.59 20.07
CA ARG A 515 -3.96 12.28 19.99
C ARG A 515 -3.05 11.76 18.87
N ILE A 516 -3.24 10.50 18.44
CA ILE A 516 -2.48 9.93 17.31
C ILE A 516 -2.66 10.78 16.03
N GLY A 517 -3.79 11.49 15.94
CA GLY A 517 -4.12 12.41 14.86
C GLY A 517 -5.08 11.77 13.88
N GLU A 518 -4.55 11.25 12.77
CA GLU A 518 -5.35 10.70 11.65
C GLU A 518 -5.92 9.29 11.93
N VAL A 519 -5.87 8.84 13.18
CA VAL A 519 -6.42 7.56 13.62
C VAL A 519 -7.59 7.83 14.57
N ILE A 520 -8.78 7.44 14.12
CA ILE A 520 -9.98 7.41 14.95
C ILE A 520 -9.86 6.22 15.91
N LEU A 521 -10.01 6.49 17.21
CA LEU A 521 -9.88 5.47 18.24
C LEU A 521 -11.24 4.89 18.59
N HIS A 522 -11.33 3.57 18.57
CA HIS A 522 -12.52 2.80 18.89
C HIS A 522 -12.54 2.44 20.39
N PRO A 523 -13.68 2.57 21.10
CA PRO A 523 -13.73 2.39 22.56
C PRO A 523 -13.41 0.97 23.06
N LEU A 524 -13.62 -0.05 22.21
CA LEU A 524 -13.42 -1.46 22.57
C LEU A 524 -12.19 -2.11 21.93
N LEU A 525 -11.71 -1.56 20.81
CA LEU A 525 -10.56 -2.08 20.04
C LEU A 525 -9.34 -1.17 20.17
N GLY A 526 -9.51 -0.01 20.81
CA GLY A 526 -8.52 1.05 20.81
C GLY A 526 -8.25 1.55 19.39
N PRO A 527 -7.02 1.98 19.09
CA PRO A 527 -6.61 2.39 17.75
C PRO A 527 -6.22 1.20 16.84
N ARG A 528 -6.37 -0.06 17.28
CA ARG A 528 -5.89 -1.29 16.61
C ARG A 528 -6.76 -1.70 15.41
N LEU A 529 -7.04 -0.78 14.51
CA LEU A 529 -8.01 -0.99 13.44
C LEU A 529 -7.49 -0.55 12.09
N LYS A 530 -8.06 -1.13 11.03
CA LYS A 530 -8.15 -0.49 9.72
C LYS A 530 -9.62 -0.33 9.38
N SER A 531 -9.90 0.71 8.62
CA SER A 531 -11.25 0.99 8.13
C SER A 531 -11.34 0.85 6.63
N GLY A 532 -12.54 0.54 6.19
CA GLY A 532 -12.93 0.73 4.81
C GLY A 532 -14.38 1.19 4.71
N VAL A 533 -14.75 1.71 3.55
CA VAL A 533 -16.04 2.36 3.33
C VAL A 533 -16.65 1.84 2.04
N VAL A 534 -17.96 1.60 2.07
CA VAL A 534 -18.78 1.49 0.85
C VAL A 534 -19.71 2.68 0.81
N THR A 535 -19.68 3.46 -0.28
CA THR A 535 -20.66 4.51 -0.51
C THR A 535 -21.79 4.00 -1.39
N THR A 536 -23.00 4.50 -1.21
CA THR A 536 -24.19 4.06 -1.97
C THR A 536 -25.30 5.12 -1.96
N ASP A 537 -26.26 5.00 -2.87
CA ASP A 537 -27.54 5.71 -2.87
C ASP A 537 -28.67 4.96 -2.14
N MET A 538 -28.43 3.73 -1.64
CA MET A 538 -29.45 2.95 -0.91
C MET A 538 -29.98 3.71 0.32
N PRO A 539 -31.30 3.88 0.49
CA PRO A 539 -31.86 4.52 1.67
C PRO A 539 -31.59 3.67 2.92
N MET A 540 -31.03 4.28 3.96
CA MET A 540 -30.73 3.58 5.22
C MET A 540 -30.81 4.52 6.43
N SER A 541 -31.20 3.99 7.59
CA SER A 541 -31.09 4.72 8.85
C SER A 541 -29.63 4.82 9.30
N PHE A 542 -29.25 5.98 9.83
CA PHE A 542 -27.89 6.23 10.29
C PHE A 542 -27.69 5.96 11.78
N ASP A 543 -26.47 5.60 12.12
CA ASP A 543 -25.97 5.64 13.48
C ASP A 543 -25.68 7.09 13.91
N LYS A 544 -25.46 7.26 15.22
CA LYS A 544 -25.06 8.54 15.81
C LYS A 544 -23.61 8.48 16.29
N PRO A 545 -22.86 9.61 16.21
CA PRO A 545 -21.57 9.76 16.88
C PRO A 545 -21.59 9.33 18.35
N ILE A 546 -20.41 9.01 18.89
CA ILE A 546 -20.25 8.52 20.27
C ILE A 546 -19.41 9.47 21.13
N ASP A 547 -19.70 9.46 22.42
CA ASP A 547 -18.90 10.11 23.46
C ASP A 547 -18.56 9.10 24.57
N PHE A 548 -17.29 8.77 24.68
CA PHE A 548 -16.77 7.87 25.72
C PHE A 548 -15.63 8.51 26.51
N GLY A 549 -15.61 9.84 26.63
CA GLY A 549 -14.62 10.56 27.43
C GLY A 549 -13.22 10.65 26.81
N LEU A 550 -13.02 10.18 25.57
CA LEU A 550 -11.69 10.11 24.93
C LEU A 550 -10.97 11.45 24.86
N GLN A 551 -11.70 12.54 24.58
CA GLN A 551 -11.10 13.87 24.43
C GLN A 551 -10.29 14.25 25.67
N LYS A 552 -10.92 14.12 26.85
CA LYS A 552 -10.28 14.40 28.14
C LYS A 552 -9.17 13.41 28.46
N PHE A 553 -9.32 12.14 28.08
CA PHE A 553 -8.29 11.13 28.29
C PHE A 553 -7.02 11.45 27.48
N CYS A 554 -7.17 11.74 26.18
CA CYS A 554 -6.06 12.08 25.30
C CYS A 554 -5.40 13.42 25.66
N GLU A 555 -6.16 14.42 26.12
CA GLU A 555 -5.60 15.68 26.65
C GLU A 555 -4.58 15.43 27.77
N ALA A 556 -4.82 14.42 28.61
CA ALA A 556 -3.96 14.06 29.74
C ALA A 556 -2.88 12.99 29.44
N CYS A 557 -2.96 12.30 28.30
CA CYS A 557 -2.11 11.16 27.96
C CYS A 557 -1.21 11.46 26.75
N ASN A 558 0.10 11.32 26.90
CA ASN A 558 1.10 11.53 25.83
C ASN A 558 1.81 10.25 25.37
N LYS A 559 1.36 9.06 25.78
CA LYS A 559 2.08 7.80 25.51
C LYS A 559 2.32 7.56 24.02
N CYS A 560 1.34 7.77 23.14
CA CYS A 560 1.54 7.62 21.69
C CYS A 560 2.58 8.61 21.12
N ALA A 561 2.60 9.86 21.61
CA ALA A 561 3.59 10.86 21.22
C ALA A 561 5.00 10.50 21.69
N ARG A 562 5.12 10.11 22.96
CA ARG A 562 6.35 9.63 23.60
C ARG A 562 6.94 8.45 22.85
N GLU A 563 6.13 7.50 22.40
CA GLU A 563 6.60 6.26 21.76
C GLU A 563 6.73 6.34 20.21
N CYS A 564 6.29 7.42 19.56
CA CYS A 564 6.29 7.56 18.09
C CYS A 564 7.70 7.71 17.48
N PRO A 565 8.28 6.71 16.78
CA PRO A 565 9.70 6.71 16.42
C PRO A 565 10.17 7.95 15.64
N SER A 566 9.32 8.46 14.74
CA SER A 566 9.58 9.64 13.92
C SER A 566 9.30 10.98 14.61
N GLY A 567 8.85 10.99 15.86
CA GLY A 567 8.46 12.23 16.56
C GLY A 567 7.30 12.99 15.91
N ALA A 568 6.48 12.33 15.08
CA ALA A 568 5.43 12.99 14.29
C ALA A 568 4.16 13.36 15.07
N ILE A 569 3.93 12.77 16.24
CA ILE A 569 2.71 12.98 17.02
C ILE A 569 2.92 14.11 18.03
N THR A 570 1.97 15.04 18.06
CA THR A 570 2.00 16.22 18.95
C THR A 570 1.70 15.87 20.41
N ALA A 571 2.50 16.42 21.32
CA ALA A 571 2.23 16.48 22.76
C ALA A 571 1.35 17.69 23.13
N GLY A 572 1.08 18.58 22.18
CA GLY A 572 0.33 19.82 22.36
C GLY A 572 -1.21 19.67 22.38
N PRO A 573 -1.94 20.80 22.30
CA PRO A 573 -3.39 20.83 22.30
C PRO A 573 -4.00 20.39 20.94
N LYS A 574 -5.32 20.23 20.91
CA LYS A 574 -6.07 20.18 19.64
C LYS A 574 -6.16 21.57 19.04
N LEU A 575 -6.05 21.64 17.72
CA LEU A 575 -6.15 22.89 16.97
C LEU A 575 -6.94 22.66 15.67
N MET A 576 -7.35 23.74 15.02
CA MET A 576 -8.13 23.72 13.79
C MET A 576 -7.24 23.44 12.57
N PHE A 577 -7.65 22.47 11.76
CA PHE A 577 -7.04 22.11 10.49
C PHE A 577 -8.13 21.91 9.43
N ASN A 578 -8.13 22.71 8.37
CA ASN A 578 -9.04 22.58 7.22
C ASN A 578 -10.52 22.55 7.64
N GLY A 579 -10.92 23.38 8.61
CA GLY A 579 -12.30 23.47 9.08
C GLY A 579 -12.68 22.45 10.18
N TYR A 580 -11.76 21.64 10.69
CA TYR A 580 -12.05 20.69 11.79
C TYR A 580 -10.98 20.67 12.88
N GLU A 581 -11.39 20.34 14.11
CA GLU A 581 -10.53 20.26 15.29
C GLU A 581 -9.82 18.89 15.38
N ILE A 582 -8.49 18.89 15.53
CA ILE A 582 -7.68 17.67 15.57
C ILE A 582 -6.34 17.86 16.32
N TRP A 583 -5.77 16.78 16.85
CA TRP A 583 -4.34 16.70 17.15
C TRP A 583 -3.58 16.39 15.86
N LYS A 584 -3.25 17.39 15.04
CA LYS A 584 -2.63 17.14 13.74
C LYS A 584 -1.19 16.63 13.92
N SER A 585 -0.89 15.49 13.32
CA SER A 585 0.46 14.93 13.27
C SER A 585 1.25 15.45 12.07
N ASP A 586 2.58 15.44 12.18
CA ASP A 586 3.49 15.68 11.05
C ASP A 586 3.47 14.46 10.12
N SER A 587 2.55 14.50 9.18
CA SER A 587 2.28 13.42 8.22
C SER A 587 3.42 13.24 7.22
N SER A 588 4.27 14.25 7.00
CA SER A 588 5.50 14.08 6.21
C SER A 588 6.52 13.20 6.94
N ARG A 589 6.83 13.49 8.21
CA ARG A 589 7.74 12.66 9.03
C ARG A 589 7.23 11.24 9.22
N CYS A 590 5.93 11.09 9.50
CA CYS A 590 5.31 9.78 9.63
C CYS A 590 5.44 8.96 8.34
N THR A 591 5.17 9.58 7.19
CA THR A 591 5.25 8.90 5.89
C THR A 591 6.68 8.53 5.55
N THR A 592 7.63 9.47 5.65
CA THR A 592 9.06 9.21 5.43
C THR A 592 9.52 8.02 6.26
N TYR A 593 9.31 8.02 7.59
CA TYR A 593 9.70 6.89 8.43
C TYR A 593 9.07 5.57 7.99
N ARG A 594 7.77 5.57 7.70
CA ARG A 594 7.04 4.36 7.32
C ARG A 594 7.60 3.76 6.04
N VAL A 595 7.89 4.57 5.03
CA VAL A 595 8.33 4.06 3.73
C VAL A 595 9.83 3.77 3.68
N SER A 596 10.66 4.55 4.39
CA SER A 596 12.12 4.52 4.24
C SER A 596 12.90 3.83 5.35
N GLN A 597 12.28 3.48 6.48
CA GLN A 597 12.98 2.75 7.54
C GLN A 597 13.53 1.41 7.00
N LYS A 598 14.70 0.99 7.51
CA LYS A 598 15.41 -0.23 7.07
C LYS A 598 15.19 -1.43 7.99
N ASN A 599 14.95 -1.19 9.27
CA ASN A 599 14.93 -2.18 10.36
C ASN A 599 13.58 -2.95 10.52
N GLY A 600 12.69 -2.86 9.53
CA GLY A 600 11.36 -3.49 9.49
C GLY A 600 10.57 -3.10 8.24
N ALA A 601 9.24 -3.22 8.27
CA ALA A 601 8.39 -2.75 7.17
C ALA A 601 7.21 -1.90 7.69
N MET A 602 7.17 -0.61 7.32
CA MET A 602 6.18 0.37 7.79
C MET A 602 6.27 0.61 9.31
N CYS A 603 5.23 1.23 9.88
CA CYS A 603 5.12 1.49 11.31
C CYS A 603 3.63 1.65 11.69
N GLY A 604 3.30 1.12 12.87
CA GLY A 604 2.03 1.20 13.58
C GLY A 604 2.23 1.27 15.10
N ARG A 605 3.43 1.64 15.58
CA ARG A 605 3.80 1.63 17.00
C ARG A 605 2.87 2.46 17.89
N CYS A 606 2.32 3.57 17.37
CA CYS A 606 1.34 4.39 18.09
C CYS A 606 0.06 3.62 18.45
N MET A 607 -0.33 2.61 17.66
CA MET A 607 -1.47 1.75 17.97
C MET A 607 -1.10 0.76 19.08
N LYS A 608 0.08 0.14 18.98
CA LYS A 608 0.60 -0.83 19.95
C LYS A 608 0.65 -0.26 21.36
N THR A 609 1.21 0.95 21.51
CA THR A 609 1.52 1.53 22.82
C THR A 609 0.36 2.31 23.45
N CYS A 610 -0.75 2.45 22.74
CA CYS A 610 -1.92 3.14 23.28
C CYS A 610 -2.53 2.35 24.45
N PRO A 611 -2.85 2.98 25.60
CA PRO A 611 -3.50 2.29 26.73
C PRO A 611 -4.88 1.67 26.42
N TRP A 612 -5.49 2.04 25.28
CA TRP A 612 -6.75 1.46 24.82
C TRP A 612 -6.56 0.19 23.98
N ASN A 613 -5.32 -0.18 23.64
CA ASN A 613 -4.98 -1.43 22.97
C ASN A 613 -5.00 -2.59 23.97
N LEU A 614 -6.20 -3.06 24.29
CA LEU A 614 -6.46 -4.06 25.32
C LEU A 614 -6.64 -5.47 24.73
N GLU A 615 -6.41 -6.51 25.55
CA GLU A 615 -6.57 -7.92 25.19
C GLU A 615 -8.05 -8.33 25.07
N GLY A 616 -8.94 -7.60 25.73
CA GLY A 616 -10.39 -7.85 25.76
C GLY A 616 -10.83 -8.79 26.87
N ILE A 617 -10.06 -8.90 27.96
CA ILE A 617 -10.34 -9.82 29.08
C ILE A 617 -11.16 -9.17 30.19
N PHE A 618 -11.77 -9.98 31.06
CA PHE A 618 -12.61 -9.51 32.16
C PHE A 618 -11.86 -8.56 33.11
N ALA A 619 -10.58 -8.84 33.38
CA ALA A 619 -9.74 -8.05 34.26
C ALA A 619 -9.52 -6.59 33.79
N GLU A 620 -9.69 -6.30 32.50
CA GLU A 620 -9.52 -4.96 31.94
C GLU A 620 -10.79 -4.11 31.99
N LYS A 621 -11.94 -4.70 32.33
CA LYS A 621 -13.22 -3.97 32.40
C LYS A 621 -13.18 -2.77 33.37
N PRO A 622 -12.61 -2.88 34.59
CA PRO A 622 -12.52 -1.74 35.49
C PRO A 622 -11.66 -0.59 34.93
N PHE A 623 -10.52 -0.92 34.30
CA PHE A 623 -9.67 0.06 33.63
C PHE A 623 -10.45 0.79 32.54
N ARG A 624 -11.11 0.05 31.64
CA ARG A 624 -11.89 0.65 30.54
C ARG A 624 -13.03 1.51 31.07
N TRP A 625 -13.75 1.04 32.08
CA TRP A 625 -14.83 1.80 32.71
C TRP A 625 -14.32 3.11 33.30
N ALA A 626 -13.21 3.09 34.03
CA ALA A 626 -12.58 4.28 34.59
C ALA A 626 -12.09 5.24 33.48
N ALA A 627 -11.45 4.72 32.44
CA ALA A 627 -10.99 5.51 31.30
C ALA A 627 -12.16 6.21 30.57
N MET A 628 -13.33 5.56 30.48
CA MET A 628 -14.52 6.12 29.83
C MET A 628 -15.31 7.11 30.70
N ASN A 629 -15.39 6.87 32.01
CA ASN A 629 -16.33 7.57 32.90
C ASN A 629 -15.66 8.49 33.94
N ALA A 630 -14.37 8.29 34.23
CA ALA A 630 -13.61 9.02 35.24
C ALA A 630 -12.37 9.69 34.62
N PRO A 631 -12.54 10.69 33.73
CA PRO A 631 -11.44 11.26 32.94
C PRO A 631 -10.32 11.89 33.78
N PHE A 632 -10.59 12.32 35.01
CA PHE A 632 -9.58 12.83 35.95
C PHE A 632 -8.52 11.77 36.34
N THR A 633 -8.80 10.48 36.09
CA THR A 633 -7.87 9.36 36.36
C THR A 633 -6.87 9.10 35.24
N ALA A 634 -6.99 9.74 34.07
CA ALA A 634 -6.21 9.41 32.86
C ALA A 634 -4.67 9.39 33.08
N LYS A 635 -4.13 10.35 33.85
CA LYS A 635 -2.68 10.37 34.19
C LYS A 635 -2.28 9.15 35.03
N ALA A 636 -3.08 8.83 36.05
CA ALA A 636 -2.82 7.68 36.92
C ALA A 636 -2.96 6.36 36.15
N LEU A 637 -3.98 6.23 35.30
CA LEU A 637 -4.17 5.08 34.44
C LEU A 637 -3.02 4.90 33.44
N THR A 638 -2.51 5.98 32.86
CA THR A 638 -1.34 5.93 31.96
C THR A 638 -0.08 5.48 32.70
N LYS A 639 0.14 5.97 33.93
CA LYS A 639 1.27 5.53 34.76
C LYS A 639 1.16 4.06 35.15
N LEU A 640 -0.04 3.60 35.50
CA LEU A 640 -0.31 2.18 35.79
C LEU A 640 -0.05 1.31 34.54
N ASP A 641 -0.47 1.77 33.36
CA ASP A 641 -0.24 1.09 32.09
C ASP A 641 1.27 0.93 31.78
N ASP A 642 2.08 1.95 32.06
CA ASP A 642 3.55 1.86 31.96
C ASP A 642 4.19 0.93 33.02
N MET A 643 3.66 0.95 34.26
CA MET A 643 4.12 0.07 35.34
C MET A 643 3.84 -1.40 35.05
N LEU A 644 2.71 -1.71 34.41
CA LEU A 644 2.35 -3.07 34.00
C LEU A 644 3.13 -3.56 32.76
N GLY A 645 3.91 -2.68 32.11
CA GLY A 645 4.65 -3.02 30.90
C GLY A 645 3.75 -3.17 29.66
N ASN A 646 2.55 -2.60 29.67
CA ASN A 646 1.66 -2.67 28.52
C ASN A 646 2.27 -1.87 27.35
N GLY A 647 2.44 -2.52 26.21
CA GLY A 647 3.14 -1.98 25.04
C GLY A 647 4.61 -2.39 24.93
N GLU A 648 5.15 -3.20 25.85
CA GLU A 648 6.43 -3.90 25.64
C GLU A 648 6.27 -5.03 24.59
N VAL A 649 7.39 -5.60 24.15
CA VAL A 649 7.40 -6.73 23.21
C VAL A 649 7.23 -8.06 23.96
N ASN A 650 6.19 -8.82 23.62
CA ASN A 650 5.97 -10.16 24.15
C ASN A 650 6.53 -11.23 23.21
N ALA A 651 7.73 -11.73 23.49
CA ALA A 651 8.41 -12.72 22.64
C ALA A 651 7.60 -14.02 22.41
N VAL A 652 6.70 -14.41 23.32
CA VAL A 652 5.84 -15.60 23.16
C VAL A 652 4.88 -15.44 21.97
N LYS A 653 4.56 -14.20 21.60
CA LYS A 653 3.66 -13.86 20.50
C LYS A 653 4.37 -13.57 19.19
N LYS A 654 5.70 -13.50 19.17
CA LYS A 654 6.48 -13.40 17.94
C LYS A 654 6.46 -14.74 17.20
N TRP A 655 5.84 -14.77 16.02
CA TRP A 655 5.65 -16.00 15.24
C TRP A 655 6.19 -15.92 13.81
N TRP A 656 6.46 -14.72 13.31
CA TRP A 656 6.90 -14.48 11.95
C TRP A 656 8.42 -14.61 11.83
N TRP A 657 8.89 -14.73 10.60
CA TRP A 657 10.30 -14.66 10.26
C TRP A 657 10.65 -13.24 9.80
N ASP A 658 11.80 -12.75 10.24
CA ASP A 658 12.32 -11.42 9.92
C ASP A 658 13.02 -11.45 8.55
N LEU A 659 12.21 -11.63 7.48
CA LEU A 659 12.69 -11.76 6.11
C LEU A 659 12.54 -10.45 5.33
N GLU A 660 13.62 -10.06 4.67
CA GLU A 660 13.72 -8.91 3.78
C GLU A 660 14.06 -9.36 2.35
N MET A 661 13.53 -8.65 1.36
CA MET A 661 13.98 -8.73 -0.03
C MET A 661 14.67 -7.42 -0.42
N GLU A 662 15.90 -7.55 -0.90
CA GLU A 662 16.69 -6.46 -1.48
C GLU A 662 16.91 -6.69 -2.97
N ASN A 663 16.84 -5.63 -3.79
CA ASN A 663 17.18 -5.65 -5.21
C ASN A 663 16.53 -6.80 -6.02
N GLU A 664 15.26 -7.12 -5.73
CA GLU A 664 14.51 -8.27 -6.30
C GLU A 664 15.08 -9.67 -5.98
N GLY A 665 16.13 -9.79 -5.17
CA GLY A 665 16.77 -11.05 -4.78
C GLY A 665 15.89 -11.94 -3.89
N PRO A 666 16.41 -13.08 -3.38
CA PRO A 666 15.63 -13.94 -2.48
C PRO A 666 15.19 -13.19 -1.22
N TYR A 667 14.07 -13.62 -0.62
CA TYR A 667 13.75 -13.22 0.76
C TYR A 667 14.69 -13.93 1.71
N GLN A 668 15.39 -13.18 2.56
CA GLN A 668 16.39 -13.69 3.48
C GLN A 668 16.39 -12.89 4.78
N PRO A 669 17.01 -13.38 5.88
CA PRO A 669 17.15 -12.60 7.10
C PRO A 669 17.70 -11.20 6.80
N SER A 670 17.07 -10.18 7.39
CA SER A 670 17.50 -8.78 7.27
C SER A 670 18.97 -8.60 7.61
N GLN A 671 19.71 -7.82 6.81
CA GLN A 671 21.08 -7.43 7.13
C GLN A 671 21.14 -6.32 8.20
N TYR A 672 20.03 -5.62 8.41
CA TYR A 672 19.87 -4.61 9.44
C TYR A 672 19.32 -5.23 10.74
N GLU A 673 19.70 -4.66 11.88
CA GLU A 673 19.13 -5.06 13.17
C GLU A 673 17.61 -4.85 13.18
N VAL A 674 16.86 -5.84 13.62
CA VAL A 674 15.39 -5.74 13.65
C VAL A 674 14.95 -4.78 14.75
N ASN A 675 14.04 -3.85 14.44
CA ASN A 675 13.45 -2.97 15.46
C ASN A 675 12.85 -3.80 16.62
N ASN A 676 13.38 -3.62 17.83
CA ASN A 676 12.91 -4.26 19.06
C ASN A 676 12.86 -3.26 20.22
N ARG A 677 12.01 -2.24 20.08
CA ARG A 677 11.93 -1.07 20.95
C ARG A 677 11.18 -1.34 22.26
N ALA A 678 11.87 -1.14 23.40
CA ALA A 678 11.27 -1.05 24.72
C ALA A 678 10.45 0.25 24.91
N LEU A 679 9.67 0.36 25.99
CA LEU A 679 8.98 1.60 26.35
C LEU A 679 9.98 2.69 26.79
N SER A 680 9.77 3.92 26.29
CA SER A 680 10.60 5.09 26.63
C SER A 680 10.11 5.78 27.90
N LYS A 681 10.11 5.07 29.04
CA LYS A 681 9.45 5.52 30.29
C LYS A 681 10.03 6.80 30.90
N ASP A 682 11.31 7.07 30.66
CA ASP A 682 12.03 8.22 31.22
C ASP A 682 12.05 9.45 30.29
N LEU A 683 11.47 9.35 29.08
CA LEU A 683 11.43 10.45 28.12
C LEU A 683 10.36 11.49 28.54
N ASP A 684 10.83 12.67 28.95
CA ASP A 684 9.97 13.84 29.23
C ASP A 684 9.73 14.66 27.94
N LEU A 685 8.65 14.32 27.23
CA LEU A 685 8.28 14.99 25.98
C LEU A 685 7.51 16.29 26.25
N LYS A 686 8.12 17.44 25.97
CA LYS A 686 7.51 18.77 26.09
C LYS A 686 7.03 19.28 24.75
N TYR A 687 5.88 19.96 24.75
CA TYR A 687 5.26 20.49 23.53
C TYR A 687 6.13 21.59 22.90
N GLU A 688 6.59 22.54 23.71
CA GLU A 688 7.46 23.66 23.32
C GLU A 688 8.79 23.23 22.69
N ASP A 689 9.25 22.00 22.92
CA ASP A 689 10.48 21.47 22.31
C ASP A 689 10.25 20.82 20.94
N GLN A 690 8.98 20.59 20.55
CA GLN A 690 8.60 19.97 19.29
C GLN A 690 8.50 20.98 18.16
N THR A 691 9.24 20.73 17.07
CA THR A 691 9.00 21.37 15.78
C THR A 691 8.25 20.40 14.88
N LEU A 692 7.02 20.74 14.51
CA LEU A 692 6.14 19.92 13.66
C LEU A 692 5.74 20.72 12.42
N ALA A 693 5.50 20.01 11.31
CA ALA A 693 5.00 20.60 10.07
C ALA A 693 3.64 20.01 9.69
N VAL A 694 2.73 20.83 9.17
CA VAL A 694 1.43 20.41 8.63
C VAL A 694 1.18 21.00 7.25
N TYR A 695 0.38 20.31 6.46
CA TYR A 695 0.15 20.65 5.05
C TYR A 695 -1.35 20.84 4.82
N PRO A 696 -1.91 22.01 5.20
CA PRO A 696 -3.31 22.32 4.97
C PRO A 696 -3.62 22.51 3.48
N ALA A 697 -4.89 22.73 3.16
CA ALA A 697 -5.37 22.94 1.79
C ALA A 697 -4.51 23.89 0.93
N PRO A 698 -4.09 25.08 1.42
CA PRO A 698 -3.22 25.99 0.66
C PRO A 698 -1.83 25.43 0.33
N LEU A 699 -1.35 24.41 1.05
CA LEU A 699 -0.06 23.74 0.81
C LEU A 699 -0.23 22.37 0.12
N ALA A 700 -1.45 22.03 -0.30
CA ALA A 700 -1.72 20.82 -1.05
C ALA A 700 -1.16 20.93 -2.48
N PRO A 701 -0.69 19.83 -3.09
CA PRO A 701 -0.27 19.83 -4.48
C PRO A 701 -1.45 20.08 -5.43
N PRO A 702 -1.18 20.54 -6.68
CA PRO A 702 -2.17 20.52 -7.74
C PRO A 702 -2.72 19.10 -7.99
N PRO A 703 -3.88 18.96 -8.63
CA PRO A 703 -4.54 17.65 -8.79
C PRO A 703 -3.85 16.70 -9.77
N PHE A 704 -2.86 17.17 -10.52
CA PHE A 704 -2.23 16.42 -11.60
C PHE A 704 -1.19 15.44 -11.08
N ALA A 705 -0.98 14.35 -11.84
CA ALA A 705 0.04 13.34 -11.58
C ALA A 705 1.44 13.88 -11.93
N TRP A 706 1.92 14.86 -11.16
CA TRP A 706 3.20 15.53 -11.37
C TRP A 706 3.93 15.74 -10.04
N PRO A 707 5.29 15.77 -10.00
CA PRO A 707 6.04 16.11 -8.79
C PRO A 707 5.73 17.52 -8.28
N TYR A 708 5.60 17.64 -6.97
CA TYR A 708 5.38 18.91 -6.27
C TYR A 708 6.08 18.88 -4.91
N PRO A 709 7.40 19.17 -4.88
CA PRO A 709 8.23 19.12 -3.68
C PRO A 709 7.60 19.82 -2.47
N ILE A 710 7.70 19.19 -1.31
CA ILE A 710 7.20 19.77 -0.07
C ILE A 710 8.06 20.97 0.35
N ASP A 711 7.40 22.08 0.64
CA ASP A 711 7.98 23.19 1.39
C ASP A 711 7.76 22.96 2.89
N ARG A 712 8.77 22.39 3.54
CA ARG A 712 8.70 22.05 4.97
C ARG A 712 8.65 23.28 5.86
N GLU A 713 9.34 24.36 5.51
CA GLU A 713 9.37 25.60 6.31
C GLU A 713 7.96 26.23 6.34
N LYS A 714 7.29 26.30 5.19
CA LYS A 714 5.86 26.70 5.15
C LYS A 714 4.97 25.75 5.95
N GLY A 715 5.29 24.46 5.98
CA GLY A 715 4.57 23.50 6.80
C GLY A 715 4.74 23.73 8.31
N ILE A 716 5.94 24.16 8.75
CA ILE A 716 6.21 24.54 10.15
C ILE A 716 5.45 25.83 10.49
N GLU A 717 5.56 26.85 9.64
CA GLU A 717 4.81 28.09 9.79
C GLU A 717 3.29 27.84 9.86
N ALA A 718 2.78 26.96 9.00
CA ALA A 718 1.37 26.57 9.02
C ALA A 718 0.96 25.89 10.33
N TYR A 719 1.84 25.11 10.97
CA TYR A 719 1.58 24.48 12.26
C TYR A 719 1.56 25.52 13.39
N GLU A 720 2.54 26.43 13.41
CA GLU A 720 2.63 27.50 14.40
C GLU A 720 1.44 28.47 14.34
N ASN A 721 0.87 28.68 13.15
CA ASN A 721 -0.29 29.53 12.92
C ASN A 721 -1.65 28.85 13.17
N MET A 722 -1.67 27.57 13.54
CA MET A 722 -2.93 26.88 13.86
C MET A 722 -3.59 27.49 15.11
N ILE A 723 -4.91 27.62 15.06
CA ILE A 723 -5.71 28.26 16.12
C ILE A 723 -6.63 27.27 16.85
N SER A 724 -7.15 27.65 18.01
CA SER A 724 -8.15 26.85 18.72
C SER A 724 -9.52 26.89 18.02
N ALA A 725 -10.37 25.91 18.32
CA ALA A 725 -11.75 25.88 17.80
C ALA A 725 -12.58 27.10 18.26
N ASP A 726 -12.32 27.63 19.45
CA ASP A 726 -13.05 28.80 19.96
C ASP A 726 -12.64 30.09 19.26
N GLU A 727 -11.35 30.28 18.99
CA GLU A 727 -10.87 31.40 18.18
C GLU A 727 -11.41 31.31 16.75
N HIS A 728 -11.44 30.11 16.15
CA HIS A 728 -12.04 29.91 14.83
C HIS A 728 -13.52 30.32 14.80
N LYS A 729 -14.33 29.85 15.76
CA LYS A 729 -15.76 30.22 15.85
C LYS A 729 -15.95 31.73 16.00
N LYS A 730 -15.11 32.39 16.81
CA LYS A 730 -15.12 33.84 16.96
C LYS A 730 -14.87 34.54 15.62
N ARG A 731 -13.83 34.12 14.87
CA ARG A 731 -13.54 34.66 13.53
C ARG A 731 -14.67 34.42 12.53
N ARG A 732 -15.34 33.26 12.57
CA ARG A 732 -16.54 32.98 11.75
C ARG A 732 -17.66 33.96 12.07
N ALA A 733 -17.93 34.21 13.35
CA ALA A 733 -18.97 35.13 13.80
C ALA A 733 -18.68 36.59 13.41
N GLU A 734 -17.40 36.96 13.28
CA GLU A 734 -16.93 38.27 12.81
C GLU A 734 -16.93 38.41 11.27
N GLY A 735 -17.28 37.34 10.53
CA GLY A 735 -17.35 37.36 9.06
C GLY A 735 -16.00 37.28 8.34
N LEU A 736 -14.92 36.91 9.04
CA LEU A 736 -13.60 36.70 8.44
C LEU A 736 -13.61 35.45 7.53
N PRO A 737 -12.72 35.30 6.53
CA PRO A 737 -12.60 34.07 5.72
C PRO A 737 -11.94 32.92 6.50
N PRO A 738 -12.23 31.63 6.19
CA PRO A 738 -11.68 30.50 6.94
C PRO A 738 -10.16 30.41 6.76
N GLU A 739 -9.46 29.82 7.74
CA GLU A 739 -7.99 29.86 7.78
C GLU A 739 -7.37 29.12 6.59
N HIS A 740 -8.02 28.06 6.13
CA HIS A 740 -7.55 27.25 5.00
C HIS A 740 -8.62 27.19 3.91
N VAL A 741 -8.35 27.82 2.78
CA VAL A 741 -9.14 27.72 1.55
C VAL A 741 -8.33 26.96 0.51
N TYR A 742 -8.97 26.06 -0.23
CA TYR A 742 -8.36 25.40 -1.39
C TYR A 742 -8.88 26.04 -2.68
N THR A 743 -7.98 26.43 -3.58
CA THR A 743 -8.34 26.82 -4.96
C THR A 743 -7.38 26.16 -5.94
N SER A 744 -7.89 25.31 -6.82
CA SER A 744 -7.12 24.70 -7.92
C SER A 744 -6.85 25.69 -9.06
N ASP A 745 -7.72 26.69 -9.22
CA ASP A 745 -7.85 27.49 -10.45
C ASP A 745 -6.74 28.53 -10.62
N THR A 746 -5.96 28.76 -9.57
CA THR A 746 -4.84 29.72 -9.53
C THR A 746 -3.47 29.05 -9.68
N LEU A 747 -3.41 27.73 -9.81
CA LEU A 747 -2.16 27.00 -9.95
C LEU A 747 -1.77 26.97 -11.43
N GLU A 748 -0.63 27.58 -11.77
CA GLU A 748 -0.03 27.44 -13.09
C GLU A 748 0.21 25.96 -13.36
N VAL A 749 -0.47 25.40 -14.38
CA VAL A 749 -0.39 23.97 -14.67
C VAL A 749 0.92 23.68 -15.41
N PRO A 750 1.88 22.94 -14.83
CA PRO A 750 3.16 22.68 -15.48
C PRO A 750 3.09 21.57 -16.53
N VAL A 751 1.94 20.92 -16.68
CA VAL A 751 1.75 19.71 -17.49
C VAL A 751 0.63 19.84 -18.51
N ILE A 752 0.76 19.08 -19.59
CA ILE A 752 -0.27 18.84 -20.59
C ILE A 752 -0.90 17.48 -20.28
N ARG A 753 -2.22 17.44 -20.24
CA ARG A 753 -2.99 16.20 -20.16
C ARG A 753 -3.29 15.75 -21.59
N ALA A 754 -2.55 14.74 -22.07
CA ALA A 754 -2.69 14.22 -23.43
C ALA A 754 -3.32 12.82 -23.44
N VAL A 755 -3.87 12.43 -24.59
CA VAL A 755 -4.30 11.05 -24.86
C VAL A 755 -3.33 10.40 -25.83
N LEU A 756 -2.99 9.12 -25.62
CA LEU A 756 -2.28 8.32 -26.62
C LEU A 756 -3.22 8.03 -27.79
N SER A 757 -3.05 8.74 -28.89
CA SER A 757 -3.87 8.59 -30.09
C SER A 757 -3.43 7.42 -30.97
N LYS A 758 -2.17 7.00 -30.87
CA LYS A 758 -1.63 5.84 -31.61
C LYS A 758 -0.48 5.16 -30.86
N VAL A 759 -0.42 3.82 -30.91
CA VAL A 759 0.74 3.04 -30.44
C VAL A 759 1.17 2.05 -31.52
N GLU A 760 2.43 2.14 -31.96
CA GLU A 760 2.95 1.34 -33.06
C GLU A 760 4.25 0.62 -32.64
N HIS A 761 4.22 -0.70 -32.57
CA HIS A 761 5.41 -1.51 -32.31
C HIS A 761 6.23 -1.65 -33.60
N MET A 762 7.32 -0.90 -33.71
CA MET A 762 8.15 -0.83 -34.90
C MET A 762 9.10 -2.03 -35.00
N THR A 763 9.68 -2.41 -33.86
CA THR A 763 10.57 -3.58 -33.71
C THR A 763 10.29 -4.24 -32.35
N PRO A 764 10.90 -5.41 -32.03
CA PRO A 764 10.77 -6.00 -30.70
C PRO A 764 11.23 -5.09 -29.55
N ASP A 765 12.07 -4.09 -29.84
CA ASP A 765 12.68 -3.21 -28.84
C ASP A 765 12.25 -1.74 -28.99
N VAL A 766 11.58 -1.32 -30.08
CA VAL A 766 11.19 0.09 -30.31
C VAL A 766 9.69 0.21 -30.56
N ALA A 767 9.03 1.10 -29.82
CA ALA A 767 7.64 1.47 -30.02
C ALA A 767 7.50 2.98 -30.20
N LYS A 768 6.64 3.39 -31.14
CA LYS A 768 6.30 4.77 -31.47
C LYS A 768 4.95 5.12 -30.84
N TYR A 769 4.86 6.32 -30.26
CA TYR A 769 3.68 6.80 -29.55
C TYR A 769 3.29 8.18 -30.07
N GLU A 770 2.01 8.37 -30.36
CA GLU A 770 1.43 9.66 -30.72
C GLU A 770 0.52 10.17 -29.59
N PHE A 771 0.63 11.46 -29.28
CA PHE A 771 -0.15 12.15 -28.26
C PHE A 771 -0.97 13.26 -28.89
N SER A 772 -2.25 13.36 -28.54
CA SER A 772 -3.10 14.48 -28.93
C SER A 772 -3.79 15.11 -27.73
N MET A 773 -4.34 16.32 -27.89
CA MET A 773 -5.21 16.90 -26.88
C MET A 773 -6.52 16.09 -26.80
N PRO A 774 -7.07 15.83 -25.60
CA PRO A 774 -8.31 15.05 -25.46
C PRO A 774 -9.54 15.72 -26.09
N ASP A 775 -9.52 17.04 -26.24
CA ASP A 775 -10.58 17.83 -26.86
C ASP A 775 -10.39 18.02 -28.38
N GLY A 776 -9.33 17.44 -28.95
CA GLY A 776 -8.97 17.55 -30.36
C GLY A 776 -8.36 18.90 -30.77
N SER A 777 -8.07 19.78 -29.81
CA SER A 777 -7.36 21.04 -30.09
C SER A 777 -5.89 20.80 -30.44
N ASP A 778 -5.26 21.83 -31.02
CA ASP A 778 -3.84 21.80 -31.32
C ASP A 778 -2.99 21.64 -30.04
N MET A 779 -1.99 20.77 -30.11
CA MET A 779 -0.91 20.73 -29.15
C MET A 779 -0.17 22.09 -29.10
N PRO A 780 0.45 22.45 -27.96
CA PRO A 780 1.26 23.66 -27.88
C PRO A 780 2.36 23.73 -28.96
N PRO A 781 2.76 24.93 -29.40
CA PRO A 781 3.85 25.05 -30.35
C PRO A 781 5.17 24.48 -29.80
N VAL A 782 5.99 23.92 -30.69
CA VAL A 782 7.27 23.33 -30.34
C VAL A 782 8.31 23.62 -31.43
N THR A 783 9.59 23.60 -31.05
CA THR A 783 10.72 23.77 -31.98
C THR A 783 11.49 22.47 -32.14
N ALA A 784 12.15 22.28 -33.28
CA ALA A 784 12.95 21.09 -33.54
C ALA A 784 14.07 20.92 -32.49
N GLY A 785 14.28 19.68 -32.06
CA GLY A 785 15.20 19.34 -30.96
C GLY A 785 14.57 19.34 -29.58
N ALA A 786 13.30 19.75 -29.45
CA ALA A 786 12.61 19.68 -28.17
C ALA A 786 12.30 18.25 -27.71
N HIS A 787 12.18 18.09 -26.40
CA HIS A 787 11.70 16.89 -25.74
C HIS A 787 10.51 17.20 -24.83
N ILE A 788 9.82 16.14 -24.42
CA ILE A 788 8.81 16.17 -23.36
C ILE A 788 9.20 15.17 -22.27
N ASP A 789 8.85 15.50 -21.05
CA ASP A 789 8.87 14.57 -19.93
C ASP A 789 7.55 13.80 -19.93
N VAL A 790 7.62 12.48 -19.92
CA VAL A 790 6.45 11.61 -19.84
C VAL A 790 6.38 10.98 -18.44
N VAL A 791 5.22 11.11 -17.81
CA VAL A 791 4.90 10.37 -16.58
C VAL A 791 4.52 8.94 -16.96
N VAL A 792 5.50 8.04 -16.92
CA VAL A 792 5.29 6.61 -17.22
C VAL A 792 4.53 5.93 -16.09
N ALA A 793 4.98 6.21 -14.88
CA ALA A 793 4.35 5.87 -13.61
C ALA A 793 4.75 6.98 -12.62
N PRO A 794 4.07 7.10 -11.47
CA PRO A 794 4.43 8.08 -10.44
C PRO A 794 5.92 8.13 -10.05
N GLU A 795 6.64 6.99 -10.10
CA GLU A 795 8.09 6.88 -9.84
C GLU A 795 8.99 7.04 -11.10
N PHE A 796 8.41 7.15 -12.30
CA PHE A 796 9.12 7.11 -13.57
C PHE A 796 8.78 8.31 -14.45
N PHE A 797 9.60 9.35 -14.32
CA PHE A 797 9.64 10.50 -15.23
C PHE A 797 10.75 10.29 -16.24
N ARG A 798 10.43 10.31 -17.54
CA ARG A 798 11.41 10.09 -18.60
C ARG A 798 11.28 11.13 -19.69
N GLN A 799 12.44 11.64 -20.10
CA GLN A 799 12.58 12.55 -21.21
C GLN A 799 12.56 11.74 -22.51
N TYR A 800 11.75 12.17 -23.46
CA TYR A 800 11.76 11.64 -24.81
C TYR A 800 11.74 12.79 -25.81
N SER A 801 12.72 12.81 -26.71
CA SER A 801 12.79 13.77 -27.80
C SER A 801 11.61 13.59 -28.75
N LEU A 802 11.06 14.70 -29.21
CA LEU A 802 9.99 14.69 -30.21
C LEU A 802 10.57 14.32 -31.57
N SER A 803 9.87 13.45 -32.28
CA SER A 803 10.28 12.87 -33.56
C SER A 803 9.35 13.19 -34.73
N GLY A 804 8.22 13.87 -34.46
CA GLY A 804 7.28 14.33 -35.48
C GLY A 804 7.68 15.67 -36.12
N ASP A 805 6.91 16.10 -37.11
CA ASP A 805 7.03 17.43 -37.72
C ASP A 805 6.61 18.52 -36.70
N PRO A 806 7.49 19.45 -36.30
CA PRO A 806 7.13 20.54 -35.38
C PRO A 806 5.98 21.45 -35.88
N ALA A 807 5.69 21.45 -37.19
CA ALA A 807 4.56 22.19 -37.76
C ALA A 807 3.21 21.45 -37.64
N ASP A 808 3.22 20.13 -37.47
CA ASP A 808 2.01 19.35 -37.22
C ASP A 808 1.61 19.48 -35.74
N ARG A 809 0.68 20.39 -35.48
CA ARG A 809 0.17 20.64 -34.12
C ARG A 809 -0.99 19.71 -33.75
N SER A 810 -1.43 18.81 -34.62
CA SER A 810 -2.48 17.84 -34.28
C SER A 810 -1.99 16.79 -33.26
N LYS A 811 -0.67 16.61 -33.16
CA LYS A 811 -0.06 15.59 -32.30
C LYS A 811 1.39 15.87 -31.94
N TYR A 812 1.84 15.29 -30.84
CA TYR A 812 3.26 15.05 -30.57
C TYR A 812 3.59 13.59 -30.84
N GLN A 813 4.81 13.30 -31.28
CA GLN A 813 5.28 11.94 -31.56
C GLN A 813 6.62 11.67 -30.89
N ILE A 814 6.73 10.55 -30.17
CA ILE A 814 7.99 10.05 -29.60
C ILE A 814 8.23 8.60 -30.03
N ALA A 815 9.48 8.13 -29.92
CA ALA A 815 9.80 6.71 -29.98
C ALA A 815 10.63 6.29 -28.76
N VAL A 816 10.30 5.13 -28.20
CA VAL A 816 10.87 4.62 -26.95
C VAL A 816 11.56 3.29 -27.19
N LEU A 817 12.86 3.25 -26.92
CA LEU A 817 13.66 2.02 -26.87
C LEU A 817 13.44 1.29 -25.54
N ARG A 818 13.15 -0.02 -25.60
CA ARG A 818 13.02 -0.91 -24.44
C ARG A 818 14.41 -1.25 -23.89
N GLU A 819 14.60 -0.94 -22.61
CA GLU A 819 15.82 -1.31 -21.88
C GLU A 819 15.49 -2.29 -20.76
N ASP A 820 15.93 -3.54 -20.88
CA ASP A 820 15.61 -4.60 -19.92
C ASP A 820 16.36 -4.48 -18.59
N THR A 821 17.55 -3.88 -18.59
CA THR A 821 18.40 -3.67 -17.41
C THR A 821 18.32 -2.24 -16.87
N GLY A 822 17.45 -1.39 -17.44
CA GLY A 822 17.31 0.01 -17.05
C GLY A 822 16.48 0.21 -15.77
N LYS A 823 16.22 1.47 -15.43
CA LYS A 823 15.43 1.86 -14.23
C LYS A 823 13.97 1.39 -14.26
N GLY A 824 13.48 0.78 -15.34
CA GLY A 824 12.15 0.12 -15.46
C GLY A 824 11.09 0.86 -16.28
N GLY A 825 11.28 2.16 -16.53
CA GLY A 825 10.30 3.00 -17.23
C GLY A 825 9.99 2.56 -18.67
N SER A 826 11.00 2.36 -19.52
CA SER A 826 10.79 1.97 -20.92
C SER A 826 10.13 0.60 -21.06
N LYS A 827 10.53 -0.38 -20.22
CA LYS A 827 9.89 -1.70 -20.13
C LYS A 827 8.41 -1.58 -19.73
N LEU A 828 8.08 -0.69 -18.81
CA LEU A 828 6.70 -0.48 -18.40
C LEU A 828 5.88 0.14 -19.53
N MET A 829 6.39 1.17 -20.23
CA MET A 829 5.70 1.75 -21.39
C MET A 829 5.36 0.68 -22.44
N HIS A 830 6.32 -0.18 -22.78
CA HIS A 830 6.11 -1.28 -23.73
C HIS A 830 5.08 -2.32 -23.26
N ARG A 831 4.91 -2.50 -21.94
CA ARG A 831 3.99 -3.51 -21.37
C ARG A 831 2.56 -3.00 -21.14
N ILE A 832 2.38 -1.71 -20.82
CA ILE A 832 1.09 -1.19 -20.31
C ILE A 832 0.53 0.03 -21.05
N PHE A 833 1.28 0.68 -21.95
CA PHE A 833 0.77 1.83 -22.69
C PHE A 833 0.07 1.35 -23.96
N ALA A 834 -1.21 1.73 -24.09
CA ALA A 834 -2.07 1.37 -25.21
C ALA A 834 -2.86 2.61 -25.66
N GLU A 835 -3.39 2.56 -26.89
CA GLU A 835 -4.23 3.62 -27.45
C GLU A 835 -5.42 3.98 -26.53
N GLY A 836 -5.77 5.25 -26.49
CA GLY A 836 -6.82 5.81 -25.62
C GLY A 836 -6.38 6.07 -24.17
N ARG A 837 -5.15 5.68 -23.77
CA ARG A 837 -4.63 5.96 -22.42
C ARG A 837 -4.38 7.46 -22.22
N MET A 838 -4.85 7.99 -21.10
CA MET A 838 -4.50 9.33 -20.64
C MET A 838 -3.10 9.35 -20.05
N VAL A 839 -2.30 10.34 -20.45
CA VAL A 839 -0.91 10.52 -20.02
C VAL A 839 -0.65 11.98 -19.68
N PHE A 840 0.11 12.22 -18.62
CA PHE A 840 0.61 13.55 -18.29
C PHE A 840 2.00 13.73 -18.87
N ILE A 841 2.21 14.83 -19.57
CA ILE A 841 3.49 15.20 -20.17
C ILE A 841 3.86 16.63 -19.77
N SER A 842 5.14 16.98 -19.74
CA SER A 842 5.54 18.39 -19.57
C SER A 842 5.19 19.22 -20.81
N LYS A 843 5.19 20.55 -20.68
CA LYS A 843 5.32 21.43 -21.84
C LYS A 843 6.65 21.15 -22.54
N PRO A 844 6.76 21.28 -23.88
CA PRO A 844 8.03 21.03 -24.56
C PRO A 844 9.16 21.89 -24.01
N LEU A 845 10.29 21.25 -23.72
CA LEU A 845 11.53 21.89 -23.34
C LEU A 845 12.54 21.64 -24.47
N ASN A 846 13.35 22.64 -24.79
CA ASN A 846 14.34 22.49 -25.87
C ASN A 846 15.73 22.90 -25.37
N HIS A 847 16.53 21.89 -25.04
CA HIS A 847 17.95 22.05 -24.70
C HIS A 847 18.87 21.77 -25.91
N PHE A 848 18.29 21.45 -27.07
CA PHE A 848 19.00 21.08 -28.28
C PHE A 848 18.50 21.87 -29.50
N PRO A 849 18.51 23.21 -29.43
CA PRO A 849 17.91 24.06 -30.46
C PRO A 849 18.65 23.96 -31.80
N LEU A 850 17.88 23.91 -32.88
CA LEU A 850 18.40 23.95 -34.24
C LEU A 850 18.80 25.37 -34.65
N ALA A 851 20.01 25.53 -35.16
CA ALA A 851 20.45 26.74 -35.85
C ALA A 851 19.90 26.74 -37.29
N GLU A 852 19.07 27.73 -37.62
CA GLU A 852 18.34 27.78 -38.90
C GLU A 852 19.07 28.59 -39.97
N ASP A 853 19.83 29.62 -39.58
CA ASP A 853 20.53 30.53 -40.49
C ASP A 853 21.98 30.06 -40.75
N VAL A 854 22.13 28.81 -41.21
CA VAL A 854 23.42 28.14 -41.39
C VAL A 854 23.62 27.65 -42.83
N SER A 855 24.88 27.49 -43.26
CA SER A 855 25.16 27.12 -44.65
C SER A 855 24.87 25.65 -44.96
N LYS A 856 25.06 24.77 -43.97
CA LYS A 856 24.75 23.34 -44.06
C LYS A 856 24.65 22.71 -42.67
N THR A 857 23.72 21.77 -42.52
CA THR A 857 23.55 21.01 -41.27
C THR A 857 23.82 19.51 -41.47
N TYR A 858 24.70 18.93 -40.66
CA TYR A 858 24.89 17.47 -40.57
C TYR A 858 24.13 16.93 -39.36
N LEU A 859 23.17 16.03 -39.60
CA LEU A 859 22.35 15.39 -38.56
C LEU A 859 22.82 13.95 -38.36
N MET A 860 23.40 13.63 -37.20
CA MET A 860 24.07 12.36 -36.93
C MET A 860 23.32 11.58 -35.83
N GLY A 861 22.44 10.65 -36.22
CA GLY A 861 21.64 9.86 -35.30
C GLY A 861 22.17 8.44 -35.09
N GLY A 862 22.44 8.04 -33.85
CA GLY A 862 22.84 6.69 -33.47
C GLY A 862 21.73 5.93 -32.72
N GLY A 863 21.23 4.82 -33.28
CA GLY A 863 20.17 4.02 -32.63
C GLY A 863 18.87 4.83 -32.42
N ILE A 864 18.39 4.93 -31.18
CA ILE A 864 17.21 5.77 -30.88
C ILE A 864 17.51 7.28 -30.95
N GLY A 865 18.80 7.67 -31.02
CA GLY A 865 19.33 9.03 -31.27
C GLY A 865 18.83 9.72 -32.52
N ILE A 866 18.15 8.98 -33.40
CA ILE A 866 17.55 9.52 -34.62
C ILE A 866 16.33 10.41 -34.35
N THR A 867 15.66 10.29 -33.19
CA THR A 867 14.40 10.99 -32.90
C THR A 867 14.50 12.52 -33.01
N PRO A 868 15.42 13.24 -32.33
CA PRO A 868 15.53 14.69 -32.51
C PRO A 868 16.00 15.07 -33.91
N MET A 869 16.76 14.20 -34.60
CA MET A 869 17.25 14.45 -35.96
C MET A 869 16.11 14.49 -36.97
N ILE A 870 15.09 13.65 -36.82
CA ILE A 870 13.90 13.64 -37.70
C ILE A 870 13.15 14.96 -37.58
N ALA A 871 12.91 15.45 -36.36
CA ALA A 871 12.26 16.74 -36.15
C ALA A 871 13.06 17.92 -36.75
N MET A 872 14.39 17.87 -36.66
CA MET A 872 15.27 18.85 -37.31
C MET A 872 15.21 18.77 -38.84
N ALA A 873 15.19 17.56 -39.41
CA ALA A 873 15.08 17.35 -40.85
C ALA A 873 13.76 17.91 -41.42
N HIS A 874 12.63 17.71 -40.70
CA HIS A 874 11.36 18.35 -41.06
C HIS A 874 11.48 19.87 -41.13
N ARG A 875 12.06 20.50 -40.08
CA ARG A 875 12.22 21.95 -40.03
C ARG A 875 13.13 22.48 -41.14
N LEU A 876 14.30 21.86 -41.34
CA LEU A 876 15.26 22.23 -42.38
C LEU A 876 14.65 22.10 -43.78
N HIS A 877 13.89 21.04 -44.02
CA HIS A 877 13.17 20.87 -45.28
C HIS A 877 12.12 21.96 -45.50
N ALA A 878 11.32 22.29 -44.47
CA ALA A 878 10.29 23.33 -44.54
C ALA A 878 10.87 24.71 -44.86
N ILE A 879 12.04 25.05 -44.30
CA ILE A 879 12.74 26.32 -44.59
C ILE A 879 13.68 26.24 -45.81
N ARG A 880 13.75 25.07 -46.47
CA ARG A 880 14.61 24.79 -47.64
C ARG A 880 16.12 24.96 -47.38
N ALA A 881 16.57 24.68 -46.15
CA ALA A 881 17.99 24.67 -45.80
C ALA A 881 18.70 23.40 -46.31
N ASP A 882 20.01 23.48 -46.53
CA ASP A 882 20.81 22.32 -46.94
C ASP A 882 21.19 21.44 -45.75
N PHE A 883 20.92 20.14 -45.85
CA PHE A 883 21.28 19.19 -44.80
C PHE A 883 21.54 17.77 -45.34
N ALA A 884 22.23 16.98 -44.53
CA ALA A 884 22.41 15.55 -44.72
C ALA A 884 22.18 14.83 -43.38
N MET A 885 21.37 13.76 -43.39
CA MET A 885 21.08 12.97 -42.19
C MET A 885 21.72 11.59 -42.30
N HIS A 886 22.52 11.22 -41.30
CA HIS A 886 23.17 9.93 -41.21
C HIS A 886 22.56 9.14 -40.05
N TYR A 887 21.95 8.01 -40.37
CA TYR A 887 21.34 7.11 -39.39
C TYR A 887 22.18 5.84 -39.23
N SER A 888 22.78 5.68 -38.06
CA SER A 888 23.69 4.57 -37.75
C SER A 888 23.08 3.61 -36.72
N CYS A 889 23.06 2.32 -37.02
CA CYS A 889 22.58 1.26 -36.12
C CYS A 889 23.53 0.05 -36.08
N SER A 890 23.55 -0.68 -34.97
CA SER A 890 24.34 -1.91 -34.84
C SER A 890 23.73 -3.05 -35.65
N LYS A 891 22.39 -3.17 -35.65
CA LYS A 891 21.62 -4.16 -36.41
C LYS A 891 20.51 -3.47 -37.18
N GLN A 892 20.33 -3.82 -38.46
CA GLN A 892 19.23 -3.29 -39.27
C GLN A 892 17.86 -3.64 -38.67
N ALA A 893 17.69 -4.86 -38.15
CA ALA A 893 16.43 -5.33 -37.56
C ALA A 893 15.96 -4.55 -36.32
N ASN A 894 16.85 -3.76 -35.70
CA ASN A 894 16.54 -2.96 -34.51
C ASN A 894 16.32 -1.47 -34.84
N ALA A 895 16.44 -1.07 -36.11
CA ALA A 895 16.24 0.31 -36.54
C ALA A 895 14.73 0.58 -36.72
N GLY A 896 14.14 1.39 -35.83
CA GLY A 896 12.69 1.61 -35.81
C GLY A 896 12.15 2.38 -37.01
N PHE A 897 12.86 3.40 -37.49
CA PHE A 897 12.33 4.40 -38.43
C PHE A 897 12.58 4.11 -39.91
N LEU A 898 12.97 2.90 -40.31
CA LEU A 898 13.34 2.63 -41.72
C LEU A 898 12.18 2.89 -42.68
N ASP A 899 11.00 2.32 -42.38
CA ASP A 899 9.81 2.48 -43.21
C ASP A 899 9.30 3.93 -43.20
N ASP A 900 9.38 4.62 -42.04
CA ASP A 900 9.00 6.02 -41.92
C ASP A 900 9.88 6.92 -42.80
N LEU A 901 11.21 6.76 -42.72
CA LEU A 901 12.19 7.57 -43.44
C LEU A 901 12.09 7.41 -44.97
N GLU A 902 11.77 6.23 -45.47
CA GLU A 902 11.59 5.98 -46.90
C GLU A 902 10.39 6.75 -47.49
N ASN A 903 9.42 7.11 -46.65
CA ASN A 903 8.20 7.83 -47.03
C ASN A 903 8.31 9.35 -46.83
N MET A 904 9.43 9.88 -46.33
CA MET A 904 9.60 11.31 -46.09
C MET A 904 9.89 12.08 -47.39
N PRO A 905 9.41 13.34 -47.53
CA PRO A 905 9.70 14.17 -48.71
C PRO A 905 11.18 14.53 -48.86
N TRP A 906 11.98 14.33 -47.81
CA TRP A 906 13.41 14.55 -47.75
C TRP A 906 14.24 13.25 -47.69
N LYS A 907 13.66 12.10 -48.06
CA LYS A 907 14.35 10.78 -48.01
C LYS A 907 15.70 10.74 -48.73
N ASP A 908 15.87 11.52 -49.81
CA ASP A 908 17.11 11.56 -50.59
C ASP A 908 18.27 12.21 -49.82
N ARG A 909 17.98 12.85 -48.68
CA ARG A 909 18.97 13.40 -47.74
C ARG A 909 19.42 12.40 -46.67
N VAL A 910 18.89 11.17 -46.68
CA VAL A 910 19.11 10.16 -45.64
C VAL A 910 20.16 9.14 -46.08
N HIS A 911 21.13 8.90 -45.19
CA HIS A 911 22.21 7.93 -45.39
C HIS A 911 22.19 6.90 -44.27
N LEU A 912 21.99 5.62 -44.61
CA LEU A 912 21.83 4.52 -43.65
C LEU A 912 23.14 3.73 -43.46
N HIS A 913 23.48 3.43 -42.21
CA HIS A 913 24.71 2.71 -41.85
C HIS A 913 24.39 1.58 -40.85
N PHE A 914 24.61 0.31 -41.25
CA PHE A 914 24.32 -0.87 -40.43
C PHE A 914 25.56 -1.74 -40.22
N SER A 915 25.99 -1.86 -38.96
CA SER A 915 27.22 -2.57 -38.63
C SER A 915 27.14 -4.07 -38.94
N ASP A 916 25.98 -4.71 -38.74
CA ASP A 916 25.72 -6.12 -39.07
C ASP A 916 25.69 -6.41 -40.58
N LYS A 917 25.56 -5.37 -41.41
CA LYS A 917 25.67 -5.44 -42.87
C LYS A 917 27.05 -5.01 -43.38
N GLY A 918 28.02 -4.78 -42.48
CA GLY A 918 29.36 -4.34 -42.83
C GLY A 918 29.45 -2.87 -43.27
N SER A 919 28.42 -2.05 -43.01
CA SER A 919 28.39 -0.62 -43.33
C SER A 919 28.60 0.24 -42.08
N ARG A 920 29.40 1.31 -42.20
CA ARG A 920 29.63 2.32 -41.14
C ARG A 920 29.77 3.69 -41.78
N ALA A 921 29.34 4.73 -41.07
CA ALA A 921 29.58 6.10 -41.48
C ALA A 921 31.08 6.40 -41.42
N ASP A 922 31.69 6.69 -42.57
CA ASP A 922 33.06 7.19 -42.65
C ASP A 922 33.06 8.67 -42.25
N LEU A 923 33.22 8.94 -40.95
CA LEU A 923 33.07 10.27 -40.37
C LEU A 923 34.08 11.28 -40.95
N GLY A 924 35.31 10.85 -41.23
CA GLY A 924 36.35 11.71 -41.82
C GLY A 924 36.01 12.14 -43.26
N LYS A 925 35.38 11.27 -44.06
CA LYS A 925 34.88 11.66 -45.39
C LYS A 925 33.56 12.43 -45.34
N THR A 926 32.72 12.12 -44.37
CA THR A 926 31.37 12.69 -44.27
C THR A 926 31.39 14.11 -43.74
N LEU A 927 32.13 14.36 -42.65
CA LEU A 927 32.18 15.65 -41.98
C LEU A 927 33.30 16.49 -42.60
N GLN A 928 32.90 17.38 -43.52
CA GLN A 928 33.79 18.34 -44.16
C GLN A 928 33.30 19.75 -43.80
N TYR A 929 34.14 20.51 -43.11
CA TYR A 929 33.76 21.86 -42.67
C TYR A 929 33.64 22.80 -43.88
N GLN A 930 32.56 23.57 -43.87
CA GLN A 930 32.33 24.71 -44.74
C GLN A 930 31.97 25.89 -43.83
N THR A 931 32.29 27.12 -44.24
CA THR A 931 31.99 28.30 -43.42
C THR A 931 30.51 28.34 -43.05
N GLY A 932 30.22 28.36 -41.74
CA GLY A 932 28.84 28.36 -41.22
C GLY A 932 28.15 26.99 -41.19
N ALA A 933 28.86 25.87 -41.40
CA ALA A 933 28.28 24.53 -41.27
C ALA A 933 28.20 24.09 -39.80
N HIS A 934 27.14 23.37 -39.44
CA HIS A 934 26.87 22.86 -38.10
C HIS A 934 26.74 21.33 -38.11
N VAL A 935 27.12 20.68 -37.02
CA VAL A 935 26.91 19.25 -36.78
C VAL A 935 26.10 19.04 -35.51
N TYR A 936 25.08 18.21 -35.61
CA TYR A 936 24.23 17.78 -34.50
C TYR A 936 24.35 16.27 -34.34
N THR A 937 24.57 15.79 -33.12
CA THR A 937 24.67 14.35 -32.86
C THR A 937 23.91 13.94 -31.62
N CYS A 938 23.25 12.77 -31.70
CA CYS A 938 22.59 12.14 -30.56
C CYS A 938 22.66 10.60 -30.71
N GLY A 939 22.88 9.87 -29.62
CA GLY A 939 23.02 8.42 -29.62
C GLY A 939 23.81 7.89 -28.44
N PRO A 940 24.35 6.65 -28.51
CA PRO A 940 25.26 6.13 -27.49
C PRO A 940 26.50 7.02 -27.32
N ASP A 941 27.01 7.13 -26.11
CA ASP A 941 28.14 8.01 -25.74
C ASP A 941 29.34 7.86 -26.69
N ILE A 942 29.80 6.62 -26.92
CA ILE A 942 30.92 6.31 -27.83
C ILE A 942 30.66 6.84 -29.26
N TYR A 943 29.41 6.74 -29.75
CA TYR A 943 29.05 7.22 -31.08
C TYR A 943 29.13 8.75 -31.15
N MET A 944 28.55 9.44 -30.17
CA MET A 944 28.54 10.90 -30.12
C MET A 944 29.95 11.47 -29.99
N GLN A 945 30.77 10.92 -29.08
CA GLN A 945 32.16 11.34 -28.92
C GLN A 945 32.96 11.16 -30.22
N SER A 946 32.72 10.07 -30.96
CA SER A 946 33.37 9.83 -32.26
C SER A 946 32.98 10.89 -33.31
N VAL A 947 31.71 11.29 -33.36
CA VAL A 947 31.22 12.34 -34.26
C VAL A 947 31.83 13.69 -33.90
N ILE A 948 31.85 14.06 -32.60
CA ILE A 948 32.39 15.33 -32.13
C ILE A 948 33.90 15.41 -32.38
N ALA A 949 34.65 14.34 -32.10
CA ALA A 949 36.08 14.28 -32.38
C ALA A 949 36.39 14.39 -33.88
N ALA A 950 35.58 13.75 -34.73
CA ALA A 950 35.73 13.86 -36.18
C ALA A 950 35.40 15.28 -36.69
N ALA A 951 34.36 15.92 -36.16
CA ALA A 951 34.02 17.31 -36.46
C ALA A 951 35.13 18.28 -36.02
N GLU A 952 35.70 18.07 -34.83
CA GLU A 952 36.86 18.83 -34.36
C GLU A 952 38.04 18.73 -35.31
N ALA A 953 38.41 17.50 -35.68
CA ALA A 953 39.49 17.23 -36.62
C ALA A 953 39.24 17.84 -38.01
N ALA A 954 37.96 17.94 -38.42
CA ALA A 954 37.54 18.57 -39.66
C ALA A 954 37.46 20.11 -39.60
N GLY A 955 37.70 20.73 -38.44
CA GLY A 955 37.78 22.18 -38.28
C GLY A 955 36.46 22.88 -37.92
N PHE A 956 35.44 22.15 -37.44
CA PHE A 956 34.21 22.77 -36.95
C PHE A 956 34.49 23.56 -35.65
N PRO A 957 34.08 24.84 -35.56
CA PRO A 957 34.15 25.61 -34.31
C PRO A 957 33.35 24.96 -33.18
N GLU A 958 33.72 25.24 -31.93
CA GLU A 958 33.04 24.69 -30.76
C GLU A 958 31.54 24.96 -30.75
N ASP A 959 31.12 26.21 -30.99
CA ASP A 959 29.72 26.63 -31.07
C ASP A 959 28.93 25.99 -32.23
N ASN A 960 29.60 25.33 -33.18
CA ASN A 960 29.00 24.66 -34.32
C ASN A 960 28.86 23.14 -34.12
N ARG A 961 29.26 22.63 -32.95
CA ARG A 961 29.19 21.20 -32.58
C ARG A 961 28.18 21.02 -31.46
N HIS A 962 27.05 20.40 -31.80
CA HIS A 962 25.90 20.27 -30.90
C HIS A 962 25.70 18.79 -30.55
N LEU A 963 25.51 18.48 -29.26
CA LEU A 963 25.20 17.13 -28.79
C LEU A 963 24.16 17.12 -27.67
N GLU A 964 23.34 16.08 -27.62
CA GLU A 964 22.35 15.83 -26.56
C GLU A 964 22.54 14.43 -25.97
N TYR A 965 22.67 14.33 -24.65
CA TYR A 965 22.72 13.06 -23.93
C TYR A 965 21.32 12.57 -23.57
N PHE A 966 21.02 11.30 -23.81
CA PHE A 966 19.79 10.66 -23.33
C PHE A 966 19.78 10.36 -21.83
N THR A 967 20.93 10.37 -21.19
CA THR A 967 21.06 10.14 -19.74
C THR A 967 22.10 11.10 -19.20
N THR A 968 21.68 11.99 -18.31
CA THR A 968 22.57 12.88 -17.57
C THR A 968 23.51 12.06 -16.69
N PRO A 969 24.82 12.39 -16.62
CA PRO A 969 25.74 11.75 -15.68
C PRO A 969 25.24 11.94 -14.24
N GLU A 970 25.23 10.88 -13.42
CA GLU A 970 24.82 10.97 -12.01
C GLU A 970 25.87 11.77 -11.21
N LEU A 971 25.40 12.74 -10.42
CA LEU A 971 26.23 13.41 -9.40
C LEU A 971 26.47 12.43 -8.23
N PRO A 972 27.65 12.41 -7.60
CA PRO A 972 27.93 11.48 -6.51
C PRO A 972 27.08 11.76 -5.26
N ASP A 973 26.76 10.71 -4.51
CA ASP A 973 26.15 10.79 -3.18
C ASP A 973 27.03 11.59 -2.19
N TYR A 974 26.42 12.08 -1.10
CA TYR A 974 27.12 12.75 -0.01
C TYR A 974 28.26 11.87 0.55
N VAL A 975 29.47 12.43 0.62
CA VAL A 975 30.62 11.75 1.21
C VAL A 975 30.56 11.91 2.73
N ASN A 976 30.64 10.81 3.48
CA ASN A 976 30.76 10.89 4.93
C ASN A 976 32.19 11.24 5.31
N HIS A 977 32.39 12.39 5.95
CA HIS A 977 33.67 12.80 6.50
C HIS A 977 33.79 12.39 7.98
N GLU A 978 34.96 11.91 8.38
CA GLU A 978 35.31 11.74 9.80
C GLU A 978 35.47 13.11 10.47
N PHE A 979 35.12 13.22 11.75
CA PHE A 979 35.21 14.49 12.49
C PHE A 979 35.34 14.27 13.99
N THR A 980 35.65 15.33 14.74
CA THR A 980 35.72 15.29 16.21
C THR A 980 34.49 15.99 16.81
N LEU A 981 33.76 15.30 17.68
CA LEU A 981 32.66 15.86 18.45
C LEU A 981 33.15 16.24 19.85
N LYS A 982 33.10 17.53 20.18
CA LYS A 982 33.48 18.08 21.48
C LYS A 982 32.24 18.39 22.32
N LEU A 983 32.21 17.90 23.55
CA LEU A 983 31.10 18.13 24.50
C LEU A 983 31.47 19.25 25.47
N ALA A 984 30.85 20.41 25.34
CA ALA A 984 31.27 21.60 26.07
C ALA A 984 31.12 21.50 27.59
N ARG A 985 30.13 20.76 28.11
CA ARG A 985 29.91 20.65 29.56
C ARG A 985 30.89 19.70 30.23
N SER A 986 31.32 18.66 29.51
CA SER A 986 32.25 17.66 30.04
C SER A 986 33.70 17.87 29.62
N GLY A 987 33.96 18.70 28.59
CA GLY A 987 35.28 18.90 27.98
C GLY A 987 35.81 17.67 27.24
N ARG A 988 35.00 16.61 27.07
CA ARG A 988 35.40 15.37 26.40
C ARG A 988 35.30 15.53 24.88
N GLU A 989 36.22 14.91 24.18
CA GLU A 989 36.26 14.85 22.72
C GLU A 989 36.13 13.41 22.24
N PHE A 990 35.36 13.21 21.17
CA PHE A 990 35.12 11.90 20.58
C PHE A 990 35.37 11.95 19.08
N HIS A 991 36.11 10.96 18.59
CA HIS A 991 36.28 10.77 17.17
C HIS A 991 35.05 10.07 16.57
N VAL A 992 34.43 10.68 15.57
CA VAL A 992 33.27 10.16 14.84
C VAL A 992 33.72 9.70 13.45
N PRO A 993 33.89 8.39 13.21
CA PRO A 993 34.36 7.88 11.92
C PRO A 993 33.26 8.01 10.84
N ALA A 994 33.65 7.89 9.57
CA ALA A 994 32.76 8.06 8.42
C ALA A 994 31.56 7.09 8.40
N ASP A 995 31.69 5.92 9.01
CA ASP A 995 30.69 4.85 9.04
C ASP A 995 29.78 4.88 10.28
N LYS A 996 30.00 5.79 11.25
CA LYS A 996 29.16 5.93 12.46
C LYS A 996 28.54 7.31 12.60
N SER A 997 27.41 7.38 13.30
CA SER A 997 26.81 8.65 13.72
C SER A 997 27.45 9.17 15.02
N ALA A 998 27.31 10.47 15.30
CA ALA A 998 27.76 11.04 16.57
C ALA A 998 27.00 10.43 17.76
N THR A 999 25.72 10.09 17.60
CA THR A 999 24.94 9.43 18.66
C THR A 999 25.46 8.04 19.02
N ASP A 1000 25.89 7.24 18.04
CA ASP A 1000 26.41 5.89 18.31
C ASP A 1000 27.69 5.96 19.12
N VAL A 1001 28.60 6.86 18.73
CA VAL A 1001 29.86 7.08 19.44
C VAL A 1001 29.64 7.55 20.87
N LEU A 1002 28.67 8.44 21.10
CA LEU A 1002 28.33 8.92 22.45
C LEU A 1002 27.80 7.79 23.34
N ILE A 1003 26.89 6.97 22.81
CA ILE A 1003 26.29 5.84 23.53
C ILE A 1003 27.34 4.79 23.88
N GLU A 1004 28.20 4.42 22.92
CA GLU A 1004 29.33 3.48 23.12
C GLU A 1004 30.28 3.94 24.23
N ASN A 1005 30.40 5.26 24.43
CA ASN A 1005 31.25 5.87 25.45
C ASN A 1005 30.51 6.26 26.74
N GLY A 1006 29.30 5.73 26.93
CA GLY A 1006 28.49 5.92 28.14
C GLY A 1006 27.94 7.33 28.34
N ILE A 1007 27.92 8.18 27.30
CA ILE A 1007 27.26 9.47 27.34
C ILE A 1007 25.77 9.28 27.09
N LYS A 1008 24.95 9.76 28.04
CA LYS A 1008 23.50 9.72 27.90
C LYS A 1008 23.06 10.75 26.86
N ILE A 1009 22.48 10.27 25.76
CA ILE A 1009 21.78 11.07 24.76
C ILE A 1009 20.50 10.35 24.36
N ASP A 1010 19.38 11.07 24.30
CA ASP A 1010 18.12 10.48 23.90
C ASP A 1010 18.10 10.28 22.37
N VAL A 1011 17.90 9.04 21.93
CA VAL A 1011 17.85 8.67 20.52
C VAL A 1011 16.58 7.88 20.25
N LYS A 1012 15.94 8.15 19.10
CA LYS A 1012 14.66 7.54 18.75
C LYS A 1012 14.62 6.94 17.35
N CYS A 1013 14.75 7.76 16.30
CA CYS A 1013 14.69 7.28 14.92
C CYS A 1013 16.05 6.85 14.37
N SER A 1014 17.15 7.45 14.84
CA SER A 1014 18.49 7.38 14.24
C SER A 1014 18.60 7.84 12.77
N ASP A 1015 17.50 8.17 12.10
CA ASP A 1015 17.45 8.63 10.70
C ASP A 1015 17.32 10.16 10.52
N GLY A 1016 17.55 10.98 11.55
CA GLY A 1016 17.51 12.45 11.41
C GLY A 1016 16.11 13.04 11.18
N ILE A 1017 15.06 12.27 11.43
CA ILE A 1017 13.66 12.65 11.16
C ILE A 1017 12.81 12.95 12.41
N CYS A 1018 13.29 12.61 13.63
CA CYS A 1018 12.50 12.80 14.86
C CYS A 1018 12.90 14.02 15.70
N GLY A 1019 14.14 14.49 15.59
CA GLY A 1019 14.66 15.62 16.37
C GLY A 1019 14.95 15.36 17.86
N VAL A 1020 14.88 14.11 18.35
CA VAL A 1020 15.09 13.80 19.78
C VAL A 1020 16.56 13.97 20.19
N CYS A 1021 17.52 13.57 19.35
CA CYS A 1021 18.95 13.73 19.62
C CYS A 1021 19.47 15.16 19.28
N LYS A 1022 18.63 16.17 19.52
CA LYS A 1022 18.92 17.58 19.27
C LYS A 1022 19.83 18.11 20.38
N CYS A 1023 20.92 18.75 20.00
CA CYS A 1023 21.85 19.42 20.92
C CYS A 1023 22.08 20.85 20.49
N GLY A 1024 22.44 21.74 21.43
CA GLY A 1024 22.90 23.08 21.10
C GLY A 1024 24.22 23.01 20.35
N LEU A 1025 24.35 23.71 19.22
CA LEU A 1025 25.61 23.88 18.49
C LEU A 1025 26.33 25.10 19.06
N ILE A 1026 27.55 24.91 19.55
CA ILE A 1026 28.39 25.96 20.15
C ILE A 1026 29.40 26.48 19.13
N ALA A 1027 30.06 25.58 18.40
CA ALA A 1027 31.06 25.93 17.38
C ALA A 1027 31.22 24.81 16.34
N GLY A 1028 31.74 25.15 15.16
CA GLY A 1028 32.00 24.22 14.05
C GLY A 1028 30.96 24.28 12.93
N ASP A 1029 31.41 24.01 11.70
CA ASP A 1029 30.54 23.99 10.51
C ASP A 1029 29.89 22.62 10.34
N VAL A 1030 28.56 22.60 10.38
CA VAL A 1030 27.75 21.38 10.34
C VAL A 1030 27.06 21.23 8.98
N GLU A 1031 27.28 20.09 8.34
CA GLU A 1031 26.44 19.63 7.25
C GLU A 1031 25.15 19.02 7.82
N HIS A 1032 24.08 19.81 7.80
CA HIS A 1032 22.77 19.40 8.30
C HIS A 1032 22.09 18.41 7.36
N ARG A 1033 22.12 17.13 7.75
CA ARG A 1033 21.48 16.02 7.00
C ARG A 1033 20.13 15.63 7.59
N ASP A 1034 19.66 16.39 8.57
CA ASP A 1034 18.38 16.18 9.22
C ASP A 1034 17.23 16.83 8.46
N TYR A 1035 16.03 16.29 8.65
CA TYR A 1035 14.79 16.81 8.07
C TYR A 1035 13.91 17.48 9.12
N VAL A 1036 14.48 17.92 10.25
CA VAL A 1036 13.70 18.34 11.43
C VAL A 1036 13.92 19.78 11.85
N LEU A 1037 15.15 20.29 11.78
CA LEU A 1037 15.48 21.65 12.18
C LEU A 1037 15.13 22.66 11.09
N SER A 1038 14.51 23.77 11.48
CA SER A 1038 14.34 24.92 10.59
C SER A 1038 15.69 25.59 10.28
N LYS A 1039 15.76 26.37 9.21
CA LYS A 1039 16.96 27.16 8.87
C LYS A 1039 17.50 28.00 10.03
N LYS A 1040 16.61 28.56 10.87
CA LYS A 1040 16.97 29.34 12.06
C LYS A 1040 17.56 28.46 13.15
N GLN A 1041 16.97 27.29 13.42
CA GLN A 1041 17.48 26.35 14.42
C GLN A 1041 18.83 25.76 14.02
N ARG A 1042 19.08 25.53 12.73
CA ARG A 1042 20.39 25.04 12.23
C ARG A 1042 21.56 25.98 12.56
N GLN A 1043 21.29 27.26 12.87
CA GLN A 1043 22.34 28.20 13.27
C GLN A 1043 22.93 27.92 14.65
N ASN A 1044 22.16 27.27 15.54
CA ASN A 1044 22.54 27.08 16.94
C ASN A 1044 22.16 25.72 17.51
N GLN A 1045 21.73 24.77 16.67
CA GLN A 1045 21.32 23.43 17.06
C GLN A 1045 21.74 22.41 16.01
N VAL A 1046 22.01 21.17 16.43
CA VAL A 1046 22.40 20.05 15.57
C VAL A 1046 21.68 18.76 15.95
N ILE A 1047 21.38 17.92 14.96
CA ILE A 1047 20.82 16.57 15.13
C ILE A 1047 21.94 15.54 14.98
N LEU A 1048 22.38 14.97 16.11
CA LEU A 1048 23.60 14.17 16.16
C LEU A 1048 23.52 12.79 15.47
N CYS A 1049 22.33 12.27 15.15
CA CYS A 1049 22.21 10.96 14.54
C CYS A 1049 22.47 10.92 13.03
N GLN A 1050 22.50 12.08 12.35
CA GLN A 1050 22.72 12.15 10.90
C GLN A 1050 23.64 13.28 10.47
N SER A 1051 23.56 14.45 11.11
CA SER A 1051 24.38 15.60 10.72
C SER A 1051 25.86 15.35 11.01
N ARG A 1052 26.73 15.88 10.15
CA ARG A 1052 28.19 15.69 10.21
C ARG A 1052 28.92 17.04 10.13
N ALA A 1053 30.23 17.05 10.28
CA ALA A 1053 31.04 18.20 9.90
C ALA A 1053 31.07 18.37 8.37
N VAL A 1054 31.16 19.61 7.89
CA VAL A 1054 31.28 19.91 6.45
C VAL A 1054 32.62 19.40 5.89
N GLU A 1055 33.70 19.51 6.65
CA GLU A 1055 35.05 19.13 6.22
C GLU A 1055 35.57 17.88 6.96
N ALA A 1056 36.42 17.10 6.29
CA ALA A 1056 37.15 15.99 6.90
C ALA A 1056 38.07 16.48 8.03
N GLY A 1057 37.97 15.85 9.19
CA GLY A 1057 38.71 16.24 10.40
C GLY A 1057 38.16 17.47 11.12
N GLY A 1058 37.01 18.01 10.69
CA GLY A 1058 36.37 19.16 11.35
C GLY A 1058 36.07 18.91 12.83
N ILE A 1059 35.93 19.98 13.62
CA ILE A 1059 35.55 19.90 15.04
C ILE A 1059 34.16 20.52 15.19
N VAL A 1060 33.21 19.75 15.72
CA VAL A 1060 31.85 20.21 16.05
C VAL A 1060 31.71 20.19 17.56
N GLU A 1061 31.47 21.35 18.16
CA GLU A 1061 31.28 21.52 19.60
C GLU A 1061 29.80 21.69 19.94
N VAL A 1062 29.30 20.89 20.88
CA VAL A 1062 27.90 20.85 21.27
C VAL A 1062 27.68 21.02 22.77
N ASP A 1063 26.53 21.57 23.14
CA ASP A 1063 26.11 21.80 24.53
C ASP A 1063 25.63 20.51 25.22
N LEU A 1064 26.58 19.60 25.46
CA LEU A 1064 26.42 18.33 26.16
C LEU A 1064 27.46 18.13 27.26
#